data_AF-A0A8C8W777-F1
#
_entry.id   AF-A0A8C8W777-F1
#
_cell.length_a   1.000
_cell.length_b   1.000
_cell.length_c   1.000
_cell.angle_alpha   90.00
_cell.angle_beta   90.00
_cell.angle_gamma   90.00
#
_symmetry.space_group_name_H-M   'P 1'
#
loop_
_entity.id
_entity.type
_entity.pdbx_description
1 polymer ?
#
loop_
_entity_poly.entity_id
_entity_poly.type
_entity_poly.pdbx_seq_one_letter_code
_entity_poly.pdbx_strand_id
1 'polypeptide(L)'
;MASAEKTEEYPFADIFNEDETERSFLLSKPTCFVIFGKPGSGKTTLARNIAQAWKCIRVEALSVLEEITATETEMGTTLQSMLVGGHSIPDELVMKLILEKLKSPEVSHFGYIITEIPTLTQDNLTTLNQVELVKNLELQPDVIINIKCGDYDLCQRISGQRQHSSTGYIYSREQWDPEIIESRRRRKKEPPKDGKSEEEEEEEEQEEEEALIAEMQMVAEMLQHLVQRPEDYLENIENTVKLYKEELLDALEEIMAEHNPQYLIELDGNKSPEDLFTTVIERLKYLNLRRAAIVTKLQSTEEEVTDIEELFRTLSAYKLIAPRYRWQRSRWGRSCPVALKDGNIYSGSADLCVSFLGKMYCLSSEETLKVFSLNPRPCLLPPMPIPPCKIFIFGPRSSGRTTLCNLMAEHFKAKVVDYAEVVQPRFDEARETLIKDTIKEVTNTAIKNVKERLLMELRSKKQATAPSSQKYSSLDILDEDKTRSDYTLVDVDRDGKENIYGSYPGMPLLFTFLTPVSTEDSIEEVNETHPEVLFMIEDTLRQAKDLNFEQPFEKHTELLEEVIKEVTEDNKNRFPGAPKYGGWIVDNCPTIRDLWTAFIDKGIVPDLVISLTDGENNGKCFLNRMYLRNKSEIDAKVLERLFEELQAKKREEEEIRVEKELHLDQQATGGELSVTLSEVEQRRPQNPQPW
;
A
#
# COMPACT_ATOMS: atom_id res chain seq x y z
N MET A 1 -2.99 12.17 -42.96
CA MET A 1 -3.63 11.70 -41.72
C MET A 1 -3.23 12.70 -40.65
N ALA A 2 -4.21 13.45 -40.13
CA ALA A 2 -3.97 14.54 -39.19
C ALA A 2 -3.44 13.98 -37.86
N SER A 3 -2.17 14.22 -37.59
CA SER A 3 -1.61 14.07 -36.24
C SER A 3 -2.35 15.03 -35.33
N ALA A 4 -2.97 14.50 -34.27
CA ALA A 4 -3.50 15.32 -33.21
C ALA A 4 -2.39 16.24 -32.71
N GLU A 5 -2.52 17.54 -32.97
CA GLU A 5 -1.75 18.57 -32.30
C GLU A 5 -2.04 18.40 -30.81
N LYS A 6 -1.09 17.79 -30.07
CA LYS A 6 -1.04 17.93 -28.63
C LYS A 6 -0.75 19.40 -28.38
N THR A 7 -1.80 20.20 -28.22
CA THR A 7 -1.71 21.45 -27.49
C THR A 7 -1.18 21.07 -26.10
N GLU A 8 0.14 21.19 -25.91
CA GLU A 8 0.72 21.32 -24.58
C GLU A 8 0.24 22.67 -24.03
N GLU A 9 -1.02 22.73 -23.60
CA GLU A 9 -1.46 23.68 -22.60
C GLU A 9 -0.60 23.36 -21.38
N TYR A 10 0.55 24.01 -21.23
CA TYR A 10 1.15 24.17 -19.91
C TYR A 10 0.15 25.03 -19.16
N PRO A 11 -0.71 24.47 -18.27
CA PRO A 11 -1.60 25.30 -17.50
C PRO A 11 -0.72 26.31 -16.77
N PHE A 12 -1.15 27.58 -16.74
CA PHE A 12 -0.48 28.60 -15.95
C PHE A 12 -0.38 28.05 -14.52
N ALA A 13 0.82 27.62 -14.12
CA ALA A 13 1.08 27.14 -12.78
C ALA A 13 1.33 28.38 -11.94
N ASP A 14 0.52 28.59 -10.91
CA ASP A 14 0.77 29.69 -9.99
C ASP A 14 2.10 29.43 -9.25
N ILE A 15 3.09 30.28 -9.53
CA ILE A 15 4.45 30.16 -8.99
C ILE A 15 4.44 30.40 -7.47
N PHE A 16 3.41 31.05 -6.94
CA PHE A 16 3.25 31.29 -5.50
C PHE A 16 2.51 30.16 -4.78
N ASN A 17 1.88 29.25 -5.50
CA ASN A 17 1.26 28.07 -4.91
C ASN A 17 2.27 26.91 -4.84
N GLU A 18 2.72 26.57 -3.63
CA GLU A 18 3.72 25.52 -3.38
C GLU A 18 3.29 24.15 -3.95
N ASP A 19 1.99 23.82 -3.87
CA ASP A 19 1.51 22.52 -4.33
C ASP A 19 1.41 22.44 -5.87
N GLU A 20 1.06 23.53 -6.55
CA GLU A 20 1.04 23.60 -8.01
C GLU A 20 2.45 23.62 -8.60
N THR A 21 3.37 24.34 -7.96
CA THR A 21 4.79 24.36 -8.37
C THR A 21 5.45 23.01 -8.18
N GLU A 22 5.23 22.33 -7.05
CA GLU A 22 5.70 20.96 -6.84
C GLU A 22 5.15 20.02 -7.91
N ARG A 23 3.84 20.09 -8.18
CA ARG A 23 3.21 19.25 -9.21
C ARG A 23 3.76 19.56 -10.61
N SER A 24 3.95 20.84 -10.95
CA SER A 24 4.58 21.26 -12.21
C SER A 24 6.00 20.70 -12.34
N PHE A 25 6.77 20.72 -11.25
CA PHE A 25 8.11 20.15 -11.23
C PHE A 25 8.10 18.63 -11.43
N LEU A 26 7.24 17.92 -10.70
CA LEU A 26 7.15 16.45 -10.78
C LEU A 26 6.69 15.96 -12.15
N LEU A 27 5.85 16.73 -12.85
CA LEU A 27 5.39 16.43 -14.21
C LEU A 27 6.39 16.85 -15.30
N SER A 28 7.31 17.78 -15.00
CA SER A 28 8.28 18.25 -15.99
C SER A 28 9.33 17.18 -16.32
N LYS A 29 9.73 17.10 -17.59
CA LYS A 29 10.83 16.23 -18.00
C LYS A 29 12.17 16.71 -17.38
N PRO A 30 13.07 15.79 -16.98
CA PRO A 30 14.42 16.17 -16.59
C PRO A 30 15.24 16.55 -17.83
N THR A 31 16.31 17.32 -17.63
CA THR A 31 17.19 17.76 -18.73
C THR A 31 18.04 16.59 -19.23
N CYS A 32 17.99 16.31 -20.53
CA CYS A 32 18.75 15.24 -21.17
C CYS A 32 19.79 15.79 -22.17
N PHE A 33 20.98 15.21 -22.17
CA PHE A 33 22.13 15.67 -22.96
C PHE A 33 22.66 14.58 -23.90
N VAL A 34 23.11 15.00 -25.08
CA VAL A 34 23.89 14.15 -25.98
C VAL A 34 25.15 14.90 -26.40
N ILE A 35 26.30 14.23 -26.34
CA ILE A 35 27.58 14.80 -26.78
C ILE A 35 28.08 14.08 -28.03
N PHE A 36 28.25 14.84 -29.10
CA PHE A 36 28.86 14.40 -30.37
C PHE A 36 30.28 14.93 -30.54
N GLY A 37 31.03 14.25 -31.39
CA GLY A 37 32.42 14.59 -31.73
C GLY A 37 33.21 13.35 -32.14
N LYS A 38 34.40 13.55 -32.70
CA LYS A 38 35.29 12.46 -33.14
C LYS A 38 35.93 11.69 -31.97
N PRO A 39 36.18 10.37 -32.05
CA PRO A 39 36.86 9.61 -30.99
C PRO A 39 38.14 10.32 -30.49
N GLY A 40 38.35 10.37 -29.16
CA GLY A 40 39.50 11.07 -28.55
C GLY A 40 39.38 12.60 -28.38
N SER A 41 38.25 13.22 -28.77
CA SER A 41 38.00 14.67 -28.55
C SER A 41 37.76 15.08 -27.09
N GLY A 42 37.68 14.13 -26.15
CA GLY A 42 37.44 14.42 -24.72
C GLY A 42 35.96 14.39 -24.30
N LYS A 43 35.07 13.83 -25.12
CA LYS A 43 33.63 13.71 -24.84
C LYS A 43 33.30 13.06 -23.50
N THR A 44 33.93 11.93 -23.18
CA THR A 44 33.69 11.18 -21.94
C THR A 44 34.10 11.96 -20.71
N THR A 45 35.24 12.66 -20.76
CA THR A 45 35.68 13.56 -19.69
C THR A 45 34.69 14.71 -19.47
N LEU A 46 34.23 15.34 -20.56
CA LEU A 46 33.25 16.42 -20.48
C LEU A 46 31.90 15.91 -19.93
N ALA A 47 31.44 14.75 -20.41
CA ALA A 47 30.20 14.13 -19.95
C ALA A 47 30.23 13.80 -18.46
N ARG A 48 31.35 13.28 -17.96
CA ARG A 48 31.56 13.02 -16.53
C ARG A 48 31.42 14.30 -15.70
N ASN A 49 32.07 15.38 -16.13
CA ASN A 49 32.03 16.66 -15.42
C ASN A 49 30.60 17.26 -15.44
N ILE A 50 29.90 17.17 -16.58
CA ILE A 50 28.51 17.63 -16.70
C ILE A 50 27.59 16.78 -15.82
N ALA A 51 27.70 15.46 -15.86
CA ALA A 51 26.91 14.54 -15.04
C ALA A 51 27.04 14.87 -13.54
N GLN A 52 28.26 15.14 -13.07
CA GLN A 52 28.50 15.52 -11.68
C GLN A 52 27.89 16.88 -11.29
N ALA A 53 27.92 17.85 -12.20
CA ALA A 53 27.43 19.21 -11.98
C ALA A 53 25.90 19.32 -12.10
N TRP A 54 25.30 18.59 -13.03
CA TRP A 54 23.85 18.58 -13.29
C TRP A 54 23.11 17.44 -12.58
N LYS A 55 23.85 16.52 -11.97
CA LYS A 55 23.31 15.33 -11.28
C LYS A 55 22.44 14.48 -12.20
N CYS A 56 22.80 14.39 -13.48
CA CYS A 56 22.17 13.48 -14.44
C CYS A 56 22.94 12.16 -14.52
N ILE A 57 22.27 11.13 -15.02
CA ILE A 57 22.87 9.79 -15.15
C ILE A 57 23.71 9.72 -16.41
N ARG A 58 24.98 9.35 -16.26
CA ARG A 58 25.85 9.07 -17.40
C ARG A 58 25.55 7.68 -17.92
N VAL A 59 25.07 7.58 -19.15
CA VAL A 59 24.69 6.31 -19.77
C VAL A 59 25.72 5.96 -20.84
N GLU A 60 26.67 5.11 -20.45
CA GLU A 60 27.73 4.56 -21.30
C GLU A 60 27.79 3.03 -21.14
N ALA A 61 28.17 2.32 -22.19
CA ALA A 61 28.23 0.87 -22.25
C ALA A 61 29.02 0.29 -21.06
N LEU A 62 30.23 0.78 -20.82
CA LEU A 62 31.09 0.29 -19.75
C LEU A 62 30.43 0.44 -18.38
N SER A 63 29.87 1.62 -18.09
CA SER A 63 29.22 1.88 -16.79
C SER A 63 27.99 1.00 -16.55
N VAL A 64 27.20 0.74 -17.60
CA VAL A 64 26.02 -0.12 -17.52
C VAL A 64 26.44 -1.57 -17.33
N LEU A 65 27.48 -2.03 -18.03
CA LEU A 65 28.01 -3.38 -17.88
C LEU A 65 28.63 -3.61 -16.49
N GLU A 66 29.40 -2.66 -15.97
CA GLU A 66 29.96 -2.70 -14.61
C GLU A 66 28.85 -2.76 -13.54
N GLU A 67 27.80 -1.96 -13.69
CA GLU A 67 26.65 -2.00 -12.79
C GLU A 67 25.95 -3.36 -12.83
N ILE A 68 25.65 -3.88 -14.02
CA ILE A 68 24.95 -5.16 -14.17
C ILE A 68 25.81 -6.34 -13.69
N THR A 69 27.12 -6.32 -13.94
CA THR A 69 28.04 -7.37 -13.46
C THR A 69 28.26 -7.31 -11.95
N ALA A 70 28.16 -6.12 -11.33
CA ALA A 70 28.17 -5.98 -9.88
C ALA A 70 26.84 -6.45 -9.23
N THR A 71 25.73 -6.35 -9.96
CA THR A 71 24.47 -6.96 -9.52
C THR A 71 24.48 -8.47 -9.78
N GLU A 72 24.14 -9.29 -8.79
CA GLU A 72 24.07 -10.76 -8.92
C GLU A 72 22.81 -11.22 -9.70
N THR A 73 22.54 -10.57 -10.84
CA THR A 73 21.41 -10.90 -11.72
C THR A 73 21.77 -12.02 -12.70
N GLU A 74 20.77 -12.70 -13.25
CA GLU A 74 20.97 -13.71 -14.30
C GLU A 74 21.74 -13.12 -15.51
N MET A 75 21.44 -11.87 -15.88
CA MET A 75 22.18 -11.15 -16.92
C MET A 75 23.63 -10.84 -16.49
N GLY A 76 23.86 -10.44 -15.24
CA GLY A 76 25.21 -10.21 -14.71
C GLY A 76 26.08 -11.46 -14.74
N THR A 77 25.54 -12.59 -14.30
CA THR A 77 26.25 -13.89 -14.30
C THR A 77 26.56 -14.39 -15.71
N THR A 78 25.63 -14.24 -16.65
CA THR A 78 25.88 -14.60 -18.06
C THR A 78 26.96 -13.71 -18.69
N LEU A 79 26.90 -12.39 -18.48
CA LEU A 79 27.95 -11.47 -18.93
C LEU A 79 29.32 -11.83 -18.32
N GLN A 80 29.37 -12.10 -17.02
CA GLN A 80 30.59 -12.50 -16.33
C GLN A 80 31.14 -13.82 -16.91
N SER A 81 30.27 -14.80 -17.19
CA SER A 81 30.68 -16.07 -17.79
C SER A 81 31.24 -15.91 -19.21
N MET A 82 30.67 -15.02 -20.02
CA MET A 82 31.18 -14.69 -21.36
C MET A 82 32.57 -14.07 -21.27
N LEU A 83 32.74 -13.07 -20.40
CA LEU A 83 34.01 -12.37 -20.21
C LEU A 83 35.10 -13.30 -19.67
N VAL A 84 34.77 -14.14 -18.67
CA VAL A 84 35.70 -15.15 -18.12
C VAL A 84 36.04 -16.21 -19.18
N GLY A 85 35.11 -16.54 -20.08
CA GLY A 85 35.33 -17.40 -21.24
C GLY A 85 36.19 -16.77 -22.34
N GLY A 86 36.55 -15.49 -22.23
CA GLY A 86 37.30 -14.76 -23.25
C GLY A 86 36.48 -14.38 -24.48
N HIS A 87 35.15 -14.38 -24.37
CA HIS A 87 34.24 -13.97 -25.44
C HIS A 87 33.93 -12.47 -25.34
N SER A 88 33.84 -11.80 -26.49
CA SER A 88 33.34 -10.43 -26.58
C SER A 88 31.83 -10.38 -26.34
N ILE A 89 31.35 -9.30 -25.75
CA ILE A 89 29.91 -9.04 -25.58
C ILE A 89 29.36 -8.57 -26.93
N PRO A 90 28.28 -9.17 -27.46
CA PRO A 90 27.68 -8.74 -28.72
C PRO A 90 27.14 -7.30 -28.65
N ASP A 91 27.40 -6.48 -29.68
CA ASP A 91 26.94 -5.08 -29.73
C ASP A 91 25.40 -4.95 -29.59
N GLU A 92 24.64 -5.94 -30.06
CA GLU A 92 23.17 -6.03 -29.92
C GLU A 92 22.77 -6.03 -28.45
N LEU A 93 23.48 -6.82 -27.65
CA LEU A 93 23.24 -6.92 -26.23
C LEU A 93 23.61 -5.61 -25.53
N VAL A 94 24.75 -5.00 -25.88
CA VAL A 94 25.16 -3.70 -25.35
C VAL A 94 24.12 -2.62 -25.64
N MET A 95 23.65 -2.51 -26.89
CA MET A 95 22.61 -1.55 -27.27
C MET A 95 21.31 -1.79 -26.51
N LYS A 96 20.90 -3.04 -26.34
CA LYS A 96 19.71 -3.39 -25.56
C LYS A 96 19.83 -2.93 -24.11
N LEU A 97 20.96 -3.19 -23.46
CA LEU A 97 21.21 -2.80 -22.07
C LEU A 97 21.25 -1.27 -21.90
N ILE A 98 21.82 -0.55 -22.85
CA ILE A 98 21.80 0.93 -22.86
C ILE A 98 20.36 1.44 -22.96
N LEU A 99 19.55 0.90 -23.89
CA LEU A 99 18.15 1.29 -24.04
C LEU A 99 17.31 0.96 -22.79
N GLU A 100 17.59 -0.16 -22.11
CA GLU A 100 16.97 -0.50 -20.82
C GLU A 100 17.40 0.49 -19.73
N LYS A 101 18.68 0.88 -19.65
CA LYS A 101 19.14 1.90 -18.71
C LYS A 101 18.49 3.26 -18.97
N LEU A 102 18.28 3.65 -20.23
CA LEU A 102 17.58 4.90 -20.58
C LEU A 102 16.11 4.91 -20.13
N LYS A 103 15.49 3.74 -20.00
CA LYS A 103 14.13 3.57 -19.45
C LYS A 103 14.08 3.38 -17.94
N SER A 104 15.24 3.40 -17.27
CA SER A 104 15.32 3.20 -15.83
C SER A 104 14.62 4.33 -15.05
N PRO A 105 14.10 4.03 -13.84
CA PRO A 105 13.46 5.06 -13.01
C PRO A 105 14.42 6.20 -12.65
N GLU A 106 15.72 5.91 -12.49
CA GLU A 106 16.76 6.92 -12.24
C GLU A 106 16.81 7.96 -13.35
N VAL A 107 16.91 7.51 -14.62
CA VAL A 107 16.97 8.39 -15.78
C VAL A 107 15.67 9.19 -15.93
N SER A 108 14.52 8.59 -15.60
CA SER A 108 13.22 9.28 -15.58
C SER A 108 13.18 10.47 -14.60
N HIS A 109 13.98 10.44 -13.53
CA HIS A 109 14.05 11.52 -12.55
C HIS A 109 15.20 12.50 -12.78
N PHE A 110 16.40 11.97 -13.03
CA PHE A 110 17.64 12.73 -13.10
C PHE A 110 18.01 13.18 -14.52
N GLY A 111 17.36 12.60 -15.54
CA GLY A 111 17.78 12.74 -16.92
C GLY A 111 19.07 11.97 -17.20
N TYR A 112 19.56 12.09 -18.43
CA TYR A 112 20.75 11.37 -18.85
C TYR A 112 21.77 12.25 -19.58
N ILE A 113 22.98 11.73 -19.71
CA ILE A 113 23.97 12.17 -20.69
C ILE A 113 24.56 10.97 -21.41
N ILE A 114 24.51 10.98 -22.75
CA ILE A 114 25.03 9.91 -23.62
C ILE A 114 26.16 10.47 -24.50
N THR A 115 27.19 9.68 -24.72
CA THR A 115 28.32 10.00 -25.62
C THR A 115 28.56 8.97 -26.72
N GLU A 116 27.95 7.78 -26.62
CA GLU A 116 28.31 6.62 -27.44
C GLU A 116 27.29 6.26 -28.53
N ILE A 117 26.09 6.86 -28.50
CA ILE A 117 25.07 6.64 -29.53
C ILE A 117 25.03 7.88 -30.44
N PRO A 118 25.16 7.72 -31.77
CA PRO A 118 25.40 6.46 -32.50
C PRO A 118 26.85 5.96 -32.38
N THR A 119 27.00 4.64 -32.41
CA THR A 119 28.28 3.91 -32.41
C THR A 119 28.90 3.86 -33.81
N LEU A 120 30.22 3.64 -33.87
CA LEU A 120 30.93 3.51 -35.15
C LEU A 120 30.72 2.14 -35.81
N THR A 121 30.41 1.10 -35.02
CA THR A 121 30.13 -0.24 -35.52
C THR A 121 28.72 -0.31 -36.13
N GLN A 122 28.62 -0.95 -37.29
CA GLN A 122 27.36 -1.17 -38.01
C GLN A 122 26.95 -2.64 -38.08
N ASP A 123 27.66 -3.53 -37.37
CA ASP A 123 27.47 -4.98 -37.45
C ASP A 123 26.03 -5.41 -37.15
N ASN A 124 25.33 -4.64 -36.31
CA ASN A 124 23.99 -4.95 -35.86
C ASN A 124 22.93 -3.91 -36.27
N LEU A 125 23.25 -2.62 -36.16
CA LEU A 125 22.34 -1.52 -36.49
C LEU A 125 23.07 -0.50 -37.34
N THR A 126 22.48 -0.15 -38.48
CA THR A 126 22.98 0.95 -39.33
C THR A 126 22.95 2.27 -38.57
N THR A 127 23.84 3.20 -38.92
CA THR A 127 23.88 4.55 -38.31
C THR A 127 22.50 5.21 -38.29
N LEU A 128 21.76 5.12 -39.41
CA LEU A 128 20.41 5.69 -39.55
C LEU A 128 19.44 5.11 -38.52
N ASN A 129 19.43 3.79 -38.31
CA ASN A 129 18.57 3.17 -37.30
C ASN A 129 18.97 3.60 -35.88
N GLN A 130 20.26 3.73 -35.59
CA GLN A 130 20.73 4.21 -34.28
C GLN A 130 20.29 5.67 -34.03
N VAL A 131 20.34 6.50 -35.07
CA VAL A 131 19.86 7.89 -35.01
C VAL A 131 18.34 7.95 -34.81
N GLU A 132 17.57 7.13 -35.53
CA GLU A 132 16.12 7.02 -35.33
C GLU A 132 15.79 6.57 -33.90
N LEU A 133 16.57 5.67 -33.30
CA LEU A 133 16.40 5.28 -31.90
C LEU A 133 16.55 6.49 -30.97
N VAL A 134 17.55 7.34 -31.17
CA VAL A 134 17.75 8.56 -30.36
C VAL A 134 16.58 9.53 -30.52
N LYS A 135 16.07 9.71 -31.74
CA LYS A 135 14.90 10.57 -32.02
C LYS A 135 13.62 10.06 -31.35
N ASN A 136 13.47 8.74 -31.23
CA ASN A 136 12.29 8.06 -30.71
C ASN A 136 12.38 7.68 -29.22
N LEU A 137 13.39 8.17 -28.49
CA LEU A 137 13.46 7.97 -27.04
C LEU A 137 12.26 8.62 -26.33
N GLU A 138 11.77 7.98 -25.27
CA GLU A 138 10.70 8.51 -24.42
C GLU A 138 11.08 9.87 -23.83
N LEU A 139 12.36 10.03 -23.48
CA LEU A 139 12.97 11.29 -23.10
C LEU A 139 13.89 11.71 -24.26
N GLN A 140 13.41 12.61 -25.10
CA GLN A 140 14.23 13.18 -26.17
C GLN A 140 15.33 14.08 -25.59
N PRO A 141 16.53 14.13 -26.21
CA PRO A 141 17.60 15.01 -25.78
C PRO A 141 17.17 16.47 -25.89
N ASP A 142 17.42 17.24 -24.84
CA ASP A 142 17.14 18.68 -24.80
C ASP A 142 18.30 19.49 -25.36
N VAL A 143 19.54 19.04 -25.09
CA VAL A 143 20.77 19.76 -25.44
C VAL A 143 21.70 18.83 -26.20
N ILE A 144 22.13 19.29 -27.37
CA ILE A 144 23.17 18.65 -28.16
C ILE A 144 24.47 19.45 -28.01
N ILE A 145 25.54 18.77 -27.61
CA ILE A 145 26.87 19.35 -27.47
C ILE A 145 27.77 18.74 -28.55
N ASN A 146 28.26 19.54 -29.48
CA ASN A 146 29.18 19.08 -30.51
C ASN A 146 30.61 19.59 -30.26
N ILE A 147 31.56 18.68 -30.09
CA ILE A 147 32.98 19.01 -29.93
C ILE A 147 33.67 18.96 -31.30
N LYS A 148 34.00 20.13 -31.84
CA LYS A 148 34.75 20.29 -33.10
C LYS A 148 36.24 20.23 -32.82
N CYS A 149 36.93 19.26 -33.41
CA CYS A 149 38.38 19.13 -33.33
C CYS A 149 38.95 18.85 -34.73
N GLY A 150 40.02 19.55 -35.08
CA GLY A 150 40.76 19.28 -36.31
C GLY A 150 41.38 17.88 -36.28
N ASP A 151 41.49 17.23 -37.44
CA ASP A 151 42.03 15.86 -37.50
C ASP A 151 43.48 15.80 -37.03
N TYR A 152 44.29 16.79 -37.44
CA TYR A 152 45.69 16.89 -37.05
C TYR A 152 45.85 16.97 -35.53
N ASP A 153 45.14 17.92 -34.90
CA ASP A 153 45.20 18.11 -33.44
C ASP A 153 44.71 16.88 -32.68
N LEU A 154 43.67 16.23 -33.20
CA LEU A 154 43.11 15.00 -32.64
C LEU A 154 44.11 13.83 -32.73
N CYS A 155 44.74 13.64 -33.89
CA CYS A 155 45.77 12.62 -34.09
C CYS A 155 46.97 12.84 -33.16
N GLN A 156 47.44 14.08 -33.02
CA GLN A 156 48.51 14.42 -32.09
C GLN A 156 48.11 14.18 -30.63
N ARG A 157 46.88 14.51 -30.27
CA ARG A 157 46.35 14.29 -28.91
C ARG A 157 46.33 12.82 -28.54
N ILE A 158 45.76 11.97 -29.39
CA ILE A 158 45.60 10.54 -29.10
C ILE A 158 46.95 9.82 -29.17
N SER A 159 47.77 10.09 -30.19
CA SER A 159 49.11 9.47 -30.31
C SER A 159 50.08 9.87 -29.20
N GLY A 160 49.85 11.03 -28.57
CA GLY A 160 50.56 11.49 -27.39
C GLY A 160 50.08 10.87 -26.07
N GLN A 161 49.01 10.06 -26.06
CA GLN A 161 48.52 9.40 -24.84
C GLN A 161 49.40 8.21 -24.47
N ARG A 162 49.56 7.99 -23.16
CA ARG A 162 50.25 6.82 -22.62
C ARG A 162 49.43 6.22 -21.50
N GLN A 163 49.35 4.91 -21.46
CA GLN A 163 48.65 4.18 -20.42
C GLN A 163 49.64 3.57 -19.44
N HIS A 164 49.38 3.71 -18.15
CA HIS A 164 50.15 2.99 -17.13
C HIS A 164 49.85 1.50 -17.17
N SER A 165 50.88 0.68 -17.29
CA SER A 165 50.78 -0.79 -17.45
C SER A 165 50.00 -1.49 -16.34
N SER A 166 50.15 -1.09 -15.07
CA SER A 166 49.45 -1.74 -13.95
C SER A 166 48.12 -1.09 -13.55
N THR A 167 48.01 0.24 -13.54
CA THR A 167 46.80 0.96 -13.09
C THR A 167 45.81 1.22 -14.22
N GLY A 168 46.25 1.15 -15.47
CA GLY A 168 45.43 1.49 -16.64
C GLY A 168 45.15 2.98 -16.81
N TYR A 169 45.72 3.86 -15.97
CA TYR A 169 45.50 5.30 -16.05
C TYR A 169 46.12 5.90 -17.32
N ILE A 170 45.40 6.79 -17.99
CA ILE A 170 45.82 7.43 -19.25
C ILE A 170 46.39 8.81 -18.95
N TYR A 171 47.67 9.00 -19.28
CA TYR A 171 48.38 10.26 -19.23
C TYR A 171 48.37 10.94 -20.59
N SER A 172 48.06 12.24 -20.61
CA SER A 172 48.20 13.10 -21.78
C SER A 172 49.66 13.48 -22.01
N ARG A 173 50.00 13.85 -23.25
CA ARG A 173 51.37 14.24 -23.62
C ARG A 173 51.97 15.30 -22.70
N GLU A 174 51.17 16.29 -22.29
CA GLU A 174 51.59 17.37 -21.40
C GLU A 174 51.99 16.92 -19.98
N GLN A 175 51.62 15.71 -19.57
CA GLN A 175 51.85 15.19 -18.21
C GLN A 175 53.09 14.29 -18.11
N TRP A 176 53.61 13.78 -19.24
CA TRP A 176 54.74 12.85 -19.24
C TRP A 176 55.90 13.30 -20.14
N ASP A 177 55.66 14.17 -21.12
CA ASP A 177 56.68 14.64 -22.05
C ASP A 177 57.54 15.74 -21.38
N PRO A 178 58.82 15.47 -21.05
CA PRO A 178 59.66 16.41 -20.29
C PRO A 178 59.86 17.74 -21.02
N GLU A 179 59.96 17.73 -22.35
CA GLU A 179 60.15 18.95 -23.15
C GLU A 179 58.94 19.88 -23.03
N ILE A 180 57.75 19.30 -22.97
CA ILE A 180 56.50 20.07 -22.85
C ILE A 180 56.37 20.62 -21.43
N ILE A 181 56.68 19.83 -20.41
CA ILE A 181 56.63 20.26 -19.00
C ILE A 181 57.57 21.47 -18.78
N GLU A 182 58.81 21.37 -19.25
CA GLU A 182 59.76 22.49 -19.20
C GLU A 182 59.24 23.73 -19.94
N SER A 183 58.71 23.55 -21.15
CA SER A 183 58.18 24.66 -21.96
C SER A 183 56.98 25.36 -21.30
N ARG A 184 56.12 24.60 -20.61
CA ARG A 184 54.92 25.11 -19.93
C ARG A 184 55.30 25.95 -18.71
N ARG A 185 56.25 25.49 -17.89
CA ARG A 185 56.75 26.25 -16.74
C ARG A 185 57.48 27.52 -17.18
N ARG A 186 58.30 27.46 -18.24
CA ARG A 186 58.92 28.67 -18.84
C ARG A 186 57.90 29.72 -19.30
N ARG A 187 56.73 29.29 -19.80
CA ARG A 187 55.63 30.19 -20.18
C ARG A 187 54.83 30.74 -18.99
N LYS A 188 54.86 30.06 -17.84
CA LYS A 188 54.17 30.47 -16.59
C LYS A 188 54.97 31.46 -15.75
N LYS A 189 56.24 31.73 -16.05
CA LYS A 189 56.98 32.87 -15.45
C LYS A 189 56.30 34.19 -15.87
N GLU A 190 55.36 34.66 -15.06
CA GLU A 190 54.86 36.04 -15.11
C GLU A 190 55.99 37.00 -14.70
N PRO A 191 56.04 38.25 -15.21
CA PRO A 191 57.01 39.23 -14.73
C PRO A 191 56.77 39.50 -13.24
N PRO A 192 57.84 39.74 -12.44
CA PRO A 192 57.73 39.94 -11.01
C PRO A 192 56.76 41.09 -10.69
N LYS A 193 55.92 40.88 -9.68
CA LYS A 193 55.08 41.96 -9.12
C LYS A 193 56.02 42.93 -8.40
N ASP A 194 56.12 44.16 -8.92
CA ASP A 194 56.89 45.26 -8.33
C ASP A 194 56.67 45.34 -6.79
N GLY A 195 57.65 44.90 -6.00
CA GLY A 195 57.64 45.05 -4.54
C GLY A 195 58.24 43.94 -3.66
N LYS A 196 58.76 42.82 -4.20
CA LYS A 196 59.47 41.79 -3.42
C LYS A 196 60.96 42.13 -3.25
N SER A 197 61.56 41.75 -2.12
CA SER A 197 63.01 41.90 -1.89
C SER A 197 63.81 40.87 -2.70
N GLU A 198 65.03 41.23 -3.12
CA GLU A 198 65.92 40.35 -3.92
C GLU A 198 66.12 38.96 -3.28
N GLU A 199 66.18 38.88 -1.95
CA GLU A 199 66.29 37.61 -1.21
C GLU A 199 65.03 36.73 -1.30
N GLU A 200 63.83 37.32 -1.36
CA GLU A 200 62.56 36.56 -1.49
C GLU A 200 62.35 36.05 -2.91
N GLU A 201 62.84 36.79 -3.92
CA GLU A 201 62.79 36.34 -5.32
C GLU A 201 63.75 35.18 -5.57
N GLU A 202 64.95 35.20 -4.99
CA GLU A 202 65.92 34.10 -5.09
C GLU A 202 65.44 32.82 -4.38
N GLU A 203 64.76 32.94 -3.24
CA GLU A 203 64.15 31.80 -2.54
C GLU A 203 63.00 31.18 -3.36
N GLU A 204 62.11 32.00 -3.94
CA GLU A 204 61.02 31.51 -4.81
C GLU A 204 61.56 30.81 -6.07
N GLU A 205 62.62 31.32 -6.69
CA GLU A 205 63.23 30.68 -7.85
C GLU A 205 63.88 29.34 -7.51
N GLN A 206 64.53 29.22 -6.34
CA GLN A 206 65.09 27.96 -5.86
C GLN A 206 64.01 26.92 -5.56
N GLU A 207 62.92 27.32 -4.89
CA GLU A 207 61.79 26.43 -4.61
C GLU A 207 61.13 25.93 -5.92
N GLU A 208 61.00 26.79 -6.93
CA GLU A 208 60.47 26.40 -8.25
C GLU A 208 61.38 25.41 -9.00
N GLU A 209 62.69 25.59 -8.91
CA GLU A 209 63.69 24.72 -9.53
C GLU A 209 63.78 23.36 -8.83
N GLU A 210 63.76 23.33 -7.50
CA GLU A 210 63.63 22.08 -6.73
C GLU A 210 62.34 21.34 -7.06
N ALA A 211 61.21 22.06 -7.17
CA ALA A 211 59.93 21.47 -7.57
C ALA A 211 59.95 20.92 -9.00
N LEU A 212 60.72 21.52 -9.92
CA LEU A 212 60.90 21.01 -11.29
C LEU A 212 61.71 19.71 -11.27
N ILE A 213 62.81 19.67 -10.51
CA ILE A 213 63.66 18.48 -10.39
C ILE A 213 62.86 17.32 -9.79
N ALA A 214 62.04 17.59 -8.76
CA ALA A 214 61.16 16.60 -8.17
C ALA A 214 60.10 16.08 -9.16
N GLU A 215 59.47 16.97 -9.94
CA GLU A 215 58.49 16.58 -10.98
C GLU A 215 59.16 15.74 -12.09
N MET A 216 60.36 16.12 -12.53
CA MET A 216 61.12 15.37 -13.54
C MET A 216 61.55 13.99 -13.04
N GLN A 217 61.95 13.86 -11.78
CA GLN A 217 62.25 12.56 -11.18
C GLN A 217 61.01 11.66 -11.14
N MET A 218 59.86 12.19 -10.71
CA MET A 218 58.60 11.45 -10.72
C MET A 218 58.20 11.01 -12.14
N VAL A 219 58.33 11.89 -13.13
CA VAL A 219 58.04 11.56 -14.53
C VAL A 219 58.99 10.48 -15.05
N ALA A 220 60.29 10.54 -14.71
CA ALA A 220 61.25 9.53 -15.12
C ALA A 220 60.93 8.14 -14.54
N GLU A 221 60.46 8.07 -13.29
CA GLU A 221 59.96 6.82 -12.69
C GLU A 221 58.68 6.34 -13.38
N MET A 222 57.73 7.26 -13.64
CA MET A 222 56.49 6.94 -14.34
C MET A 222 56.73 6.41 -15.75
N LEU A 223 57.65 7.01 -16.52
CA LEU A 223 57.94 6.66 -17.91
C LEU A 223 58.28 5.18 -18.10
N GLN A 224 58.87 4.52 -17.09
CA GLN A 224 59.18 3.09 -17.13
C GLN A 224 57.93 2.20 -17.20
N HIS A 225 56.81 2.69 -16.71
CA HIS A 225 55.54 1.97 -16.63
C HIS A 225 54.53 2.40 -17.69
N LEU A 226 54.84 3.44 -18.47
CA LEU A 226 53.98 3.99 -19.50
C LEU A 226 54.13 3.24 -20.83
N VAL A 227 53.00 2.80 -21.38
CA VAL A 227 52.92 2.06 -22.64
C VAL A 227 51.97 2.77 -23.59
N GLN A 228 52.24 2.71 -24.89
CA GLN A 228 51.31 3.18 -25.92
C GLN A 228 50.41 2.03 -26.35
N ARG A 229 49.10 2.25 -26.41
CA ARG A 229 48.15 1.22 -26.84
C ARG A 229 48.18 1.09 -28.37
N PRO A 230 47.92 -0.10 -28.94
CA PRO A 230 47.88 -0.26 -30.39
C PRO A 230 46.87 0.64 -31.10
N GLU A 231 45.74 0.93 -30.44
CA GLU A 231 44.71 1.86 -30.93
C GLU A 231 45.18 3.33 -30.98
N ASP A 232 46.20 3.70 -30.22
CA ASP A 232 46.77 5.05 -30.18
C ASP A 232 47.86 5.26 -31.24
N TYR A 233 48.11 4.30 -32.14
CA TYR A 233 49.02 4.51 -33.27
C TYR A 233 48.38 5.42 -34.32
N LEU A 234 49.18 6.30 -34.93
CA LEU A 234 48.73 7.30 -35.89
C LEU A 234 47.90 6.71 -37.04
N GLU A 235 48.34 5.60 -37.61
CA GLU A 235 47.64 4.90 -38.71
C GLU A 235 46.23 4.45 -38.29
N ASN A 236 46.09 3.89 -37.09
CA ASN A 236 44.81 3.43 -36.55
C ASN A 236 43.89 4.60 -36.24
N ILE A 237 44.44 5.68 -35.65
CA ILE A 237 43.67 6.90 -35.38
C ILE A 237 43.14 7.50 -36.68
N GLU A 238 43.99 7.65 -37.71
CA GLU A 238 43.56 8.17 -39.01
C GLU A 238 42.44 7.32 -39.63
N ASN A 239 42.53 5.99 -39.52
CA ASN A 239 41.49 5.09 -40.01
C ASN A 239 40.18 5.26 -39.23
N THR A 240 40.22 5.39 -37.89
CA THR A 240 39.01 5.64 -37.08
C THR A 240 38.37 6.99 -37.40
N VAL A 241 39.18 8.02 -37.65
CA VAL A 241 38.68 9.36 -38.03
C VAL A 241 38.06 9.33 -39.42
N LYS A 242 38.63 8.57 -40.37
CA LYS A 242 38.04 8.38 -41.71
C LYS A 242 36.69 7.69 -41.60
N LEU A 243 36.62 6.56 -40.89
CA LEU A 243 35.36 5.82 -40.65
C LEU A 243 34.29 6.73 -40.03
N TYR A 244 34.66 7.54 -39.03
CA TYR A 244 33.71 8.47 -38.40
C TYR A 244 33.14 9.48 -39.41
N LYS A 245 33.98 10.00 -40.32
CA LYS A 245 33.53 10.96 -41.33
C LYS A 245 32.63 10.33 -42.37
N GLU A 246 32.94 9.11 -42.81
CA GLU A 246 32.20 8.41 -43.85
C GLU A 246 30.87 7.86 -43.35
N GLU A 247 30.82 7.34 -42.11
CA GLU A 247 29.66 6.58 -41.61
C GLU A 247 28.76 7.34 -40.64
N LEU A 248 29.29 8.34 -39.92
CA LEU A 248 28.56 9.03 -38.83
C LEU A 248 28.32 10.52 -39.08
N LEU A 249 29.29 11.24 -39.66
CA LEU A 249 29.26 12.70 -39.70
C LEU A 249 28.00 13.25 -40.39
N ASP A 250 27.64 12.72 -41.56
CA ASP A 250 26.47 13.17 -42.32
C ASP A 250 25.17 13.01 -41.52
N ALA A 251 24.99 11.84 -40.88
CA ALA A 251 23.80 11.56 -40.07
C ALA A 251 23.74 12.45 -38.81
N LEU A 252 24.88 12.77 -38.21
CA LEU A 252 24.95 13.67 -37.06
C LEU A 252 24.67 15.12 -37.45
N GLU A 253 25.15 15.57 -38.61
CA GLU A 253 24.87 16.90 -39.15
C GLU A 253 23.38 17.08 -39.43
N GLU A 254 22.69 16.04 -39.93
CA GLU A 254 21.24 16.04 -40.12
C GLU A 254 20.49 16.22 -38.79
N ILE A 255 20.83 15.44 -37.76
CA ILE A 255 20.23 15.58 -36.41
C ILE A 255 20.46 16.99 -35.85
N MET A 256 21.69 17.49 -35.99
CA MET A 256 22.06 18.82 -35.50
C MET A 256 21.30 19.94 -36.23
N ALA A 257 21.06 19.78 -37.53
CA ALA A 257 20.32 20.74 -38.34
C ALA A 257 18.81 20.77 -38.01
N GLU A 258 18.22 19.61 -37.67
CA GLU A 258 16.83 19.51 -37.23
C GLU A 258 16.61 20.04 -35.80
N HIS A 259 17.63 19.96 -34.94
CA HIS A 259 17.52 20.35 -33.54
C HIS A 259 17.40 21.86 -33.35
N ASN A 260 16.77 22.29 -32.25
CA ASN A 260 16.64 23.70 -31.94
C ASN A 260 18.04 24.34 -31.73
N PRO A 261 18.40 25.40 -32.49
CA PRO A 261 19.71 26.01 -32.44
C PRO A 261 20.04 26.66 -31.08
N GLN A 262 19.03 27.04 -30.29
CA GLN A 262 19.25 27.58 -28.95
C GLN A 262 19.90 26.55 -28.01
N TYR A 263 19.57 25.28 -28.19
CA TYR A 263 20.04 24.18 -27.37
C TYR A 263 21.14 23.34 -28.04
N LEU A 264 21.67 23.83 -29.16
CA LEU A 264 22.87 23.31 -29.79
C LEU A 264 24.10 24.11 -29.29
N ILE A 265 25.07 23.41 -28.73
CA ILE A 265 26.31 23.98 -28.19
C ILE A 265 27.49 23.44 -28.99
N GLU A 266 28.12 24.30 -29.77
CA GLU A 266 29.36 23.96 -30.47
C GLU A 266 30.57 24.38 -29.65
N LEU A 267 31.51 23.46 -29.49
CA LEU A 267 32.72 23.64 -28.69
C LEU A 267 33.97 23.42 -29.53
N ASP A 268 35.00 24.18 -29.22
CA ASP A 268 36.33 23.99 -29.76
C ASP A 268 37.11 22.98 -28.92
N GLY A 269 37.27 21.78 -29.45
CA GLY A 269 37.93 20.66 -28.80
C GLY A 269 39.42 20.86 -28.55
N ASN A 270 40.05 21.94 -29.02
CA ASN A 270 41.46 22.25 -28.75
C ASN A 270 41.71 22.94 -27.40
N LYS A 271 40.64 23.37 -26.70
CA LYS A 271 40.74 23.97 -25.37
C LYS A 271 40.90 22.93 -24.27
N SER A 272 41.28 23.38 -23.08
CA SER A 272 41.38 22.50 -21.92
C SER A 272 40.01 21.92 -21.53
N PRO A 273 39.95 20.74 -20.89
CA PRO A 273 38.69 20.16 -20.43
C PRO A 273 37.92 21.08 -19.45
N GLU A 274 38.64 21.88 -18.67
CA GLU A 274 38.07 22.85 -17.72
C GLU A 274 37.43 24.02 -18.45
N ASP A 275 38.08 24.57 -19.48
CA ASP A 275 37.54 25.65 -20.31
C ASP A 275 36.31 25.19 -21.09
N LEU A 276 36.33 23.97 -21.62
CA LEU A 276 35.18 23.37 -22.29
C LEU A 276 34.00 23.23 -21.33
N PHE A 277 34.26 22.71 -20.13
CA PHE A 277 33.24 22.54 -19.11
C PHE A 277 32.65 23.88 -18.65
N THR A 278 33.48 24.89 -18.36
CA THR A 278 33.02 26.22 -17.96
C THR A 278 32.17 26.87 -19.05
N THR A 279 32.59 26.80 -20.32
CA THR A 279 31.82 27.29 -21.47
C THR A 279 30.43 26.65 -21.54
N VAL A 280 30.35 25.32 -21.38
CA VAL A 280 29.06 24.62 -21.37
C VAL A 280 28.20 25.06 -20.19
N ILE A 281 28.74 25.05 -18.98
CA ILE A 281 27.98 25.38 -17.77
C ILE A 281 27.47 26.83 -17.82
N GLU A 282 28.29 27.78 -18.30
CA GLU A 282 27.86 29.16 -18.51
C GLU A 282 26.70 29.25 -19.50
N ARG A 283 26.78 28.55 -20.63
CA ARG A 283 25.69 28.55 -21.61
C ARG A 283 24.42 27.93 -21.05
N LEU A 284 24.54 26.81 -20.31
CA LEU A 284 23.40 26.17 -19.67
C LEU A 284 22.75 27.02 -18.57
N LYS A 285 23.47 27.95 -17.91
CA LYS A 285 22.88 28.89 -16.93
C LYS A 285 21.88 29.86 -17.57
N TYR A 286 22.08 30.23 -18.83
CA TYR A 286 21.18 31.14 -19.56
C TYR A 286 20.01 30.41 -20.24
N LEU A 287 20.05 29.07 -20.27
CA LEU A 287 18.95 28.26 -20.74
C LEU A 287 18.00 28.00 -19.56
N ASN A 288 16.70 28.10 -19.79
CA ASN A 288 15.67 27.82 -18.79
C ASN A 288 15.47 26.31 -18.57
N LEU A 289 16.58 25.59 -18.40
CA LEU A 289 16.61 24.14 -18.20
C LEU A 289 16.37 23.82 -16.71
N ARG A 290 15.51 22.84 -16.45
CA ARG A 290 15.21 22.40 -15.09
C ARG A 290 16.20 21.32 -14.66
N ARG A 291 16.90 21.58 -13.55
CA ARG A 291 17.75 20.58 -12.89
C ARG A 291 16.88 19.58 -12.14
N ALA A 292 17.35 18.33 -12.08
CA ALA A 292 16.76 17.33 -11.23
C ALA A 292 16.91 17.72 -9.75
N ALA A 293 15.90 17.40 -8.94
CA ALA A 293 15.90 17.67 -7.52
C ALA A 293 16.58 16.52 -6.79
N ILE A 294 17.59 16.81 -5.98
CA ILE A 294 18.37 15.78 -5.30
C ILE A 294 17.65 15.39 -4.00
N VAL A 295 17.46 14.10 -3.78
CA VAL A 295 17.05 13.57 -2.49
C VAL A 295 18.25 13.64 -1.54
N THR A 296 18.10 14.38 -0.43
CA THR A 296 19.19 14.55 0.55
C THR A 296 18.82 13.86 1.85
N LYS A 297 19.70 12.99 2.36
CA LYS A 297 19.53 12.37 3.69
C LYS A 297 19.79 13.43 4.77
N LEU A 298 18.84 13.56 5.70
CA LEU A 298 18.87 14.66 6.68
C LEU A 298 19.72 14.38 7.92
N GLN A 299 19.90 13.11 8.29
CA GLN A 299 20.61 12.75 9.51
C GLN A 299 22.15 12.82 9.32
N SER A 300 22.83 13.39 10.30
CA SER A 300 24.27 13.19 10.55
C SER A 300 24.45 12.15 11.65
N THR A 301 25.53 11.37 11.57
CA THR A 301 25.90 10.24 12.45
C THR A 301 26.05 10.57 13.94
N GLU A 302 25.72 11.77 14.40
CA GLU A 302 26.12 12.30 15.71
C GLU A 302 24.96 12.43 16.72
N GLU A 303 23.69 12.38 16.30
CA GLU A 303 22.54 12.50 17.22
C GLU A 303 21.44 11.48 16.89
N GLU A 304 21.33 10.43 17.71
CA GLU A 304 20.22 9.47 17.71
C GLU A 304 18.98 10.10 18.34
N VAL A 305 18.22 10.87 17.56
CA VAL A 305 16.90 11.32 17.99
C VAL A 305 15.90 10.19 17.72
N THR A 306 15.39 9.56 18.79
CA THR A 306 14.47 8.42 18.69
C THR A 306 13.03 8.82 18.33
N ASP A 307 12.61 10.05 18.65
CA ASP A 307 11.25 10.53 18.34
C ASP A 307 11.22 11.39 17.07
N ILE A 308 10.41 10.96 16.09
CA ILE A 308 10.22 11.62 14.80
C ILE A 308 9.68 13.06 14.97
N GLU A 309 8.89 13.31 16.01
CA GLU A 309 8.34 14.66 16.24
C GLU A 309 9.39 15.66 16.73
N GLU A 310 10.26 15.21 17.64
CA GLU A 310 11.42 15.98 18.09
C GLU A 310 12.42 16.15 16.96
N LEU A 311 12.67 15.08 16.20
CA LEU A 311 13.49 15.09 14.99
C LEU A 311 12.99 16.13 13.98
N PHE A 312 11.68 16.21 13.72
CA PHE A 312 11.16 17.24 12.80
C PHE A 312 11.39 18.66 13.32
N ARG A 313 11.39 18.88 14.65
CA ARG A 313 11.70 20.20 15.21
C ARG A 313 13.17 20.54 15.02
N THR A 314 14.07 19.59 15.31
CA THR A 314 15.52 19.79 15.17
C THR A 314 15.94 19.91 13.70
N LEU A 315 15.51 18.98 12.85
CA LEU A 315 15.82 18.96 11.42
C LEU A 315 15.24 20.16 10.66
N SER A 316 14.10 20.71 11.07
CA SER A 316 13.56 21.93 10.44
C SER A 316 14.51 23.13 10.51
N ALA A 317 15.43 23.13 11.48
CA ALA A 317 16.44 24.16 11.67
C ALA A 317 17.82 23.78 11.08
N TYR A 318 18.01 22.54 10.64
CA TYR A 318 19.28 22.01 10.14
C TYR A 318 19.34 22.04 8.61
N LYS A 319 20.54 22.27 8.04
CA LYS A 319 20.80 22.29 6.58
C LYS A 319 19.71 23.02 5.76
N LEU A 320 19.41 24.26 6.12
CA LEU A 320 18.41 25.08 5.42
C LEU A 320 18.78 25.28 3.94
N ILE A 321 17.82 25.15 3.03
CA ILE A 321 18.03 25.43 1.58
C ILE A 321 18.45 26.89 1.37
N ALA A 322 17.82 27.80 2.12
CA ALA A 322 18.07 29.23 2.06
C ALA A 322 17.92 29.86 3.46
N PRO A 323 18.52 31.03 3.71
CA PRO A 323 18.31 31.74 4.97
C PRO A 323 16.81 31.92 5.25
N ARG A 324 16.36 31.47 6.42
CA ARG A 324 14.95 31.47 6.88
C ARG A 324 14.00 30.47 6.19
N TYR A 325 14.47 29.66 5.24
CA TYR A 325 13.68 28.61 4.62
C TYR A 325 13.83 27.29 5.39
N ARG A 326 12.86 26.99 6.26
CA ARG A 326 12.82 25.77 7.07
C ARG A 326 12.22 24.62 6.29
N TRP A 327 12.71 23.40 6.55
CA TRP A 327 12.09 22.19 6.03
C TRP A 327 10.68 22.02 6.55
N GLN A 328 9.74 21.74 5.65
CA GLN A 328 8.34 21.49 5.98
C GLN A 328 8.08 19.98 6.14
N ARG A 329 7.04 19.63 6.90
CA ARG A 329 6.58 18.24 6.98
C ARG A 329 5.83 17.87 5.70
N SER A 330 6.10 16.70 5.15
CA SER A 330 5.31 16.19 4.02
C SER A 330 3.88 15.83 4.44
N ARG A 331 2.99 15.66 3.45
CA ARG A 331 1.59 15.25 3.65
C ARG A 331 1.44 13.88 4.31
N TRP A 332 2.45 13.03 4.19
CA TRP A 332 2.47 11.69 4.77
C TRP A 332 2.97 11.66 6.23
N GLY A 333 3.55 12.77 6.72
CA GLY A 333 4.00 12.88 8.11
C GLY A 333 5.00 11.79 8.48
N ARG A 334 4.61 10.90 9.40
CA ARG A 334 5.43 9.77 9.87
C ARG A 334 5.37 8.55 8.96
N SER A 335 4.41 8.47 8.04
CA SER A 335 4.19 7.29 7.22
C SER A 335 5.10 7.26 6.00
N CYS A 336 5.58 6.07 5.64
CA CYS A 336 6.43 5.91 4.46
C CYS A 336 5.60 5.99 3.17
N PRO A 337 5.84 6.99 2.27
CA PRO A 337 5.07 7.13 1.03
C PRO A 337 5.29 5.96 0.06
N VAL A 338 6.49 5.38 0.04
CA VAL A 338 6.81 4.23 -0.83
C VAL A 338 6.07 2.99 -0.38
N ALA A 339 6.16 2.64 0.90
CA ALA A 339 5.42 1.50 1.44
C ALA A 339 3.90 1.67 1.27
N LEU A 340 3.38 2.88 1.47
CA LEU A 340 1.98 3.20 1.27
C LEU A 340 1.53 3.03 -0.18
N LYS A 341 2.42 3.26 -1.16
CA LYS A 341 2.13 2.98 -2.57
C LYS A 341 1.90 1.51 -2.83
N ASP A 342 2.66 0.64 -2.18
CA ASP A 342 2.46 -0.81 -2.22
C ASP A 342 1.28 -1.27 -1.34
N GLY A 343 0.64 -0.33 -0.64
CA GLY A 343 -0.50 -0.55 0.26
C GLY A 343 -0.11 -0.88 1.70
N ASN A 344 1.18 -0.93 2.03
CA ASN A 344 1.65 -1.24 3.38
C ASN A 344 1.75 0.02 4.25
N ILE A 345 1.23 -0.05 5.47
CA ILE A 345 1.29 1.07 6.44
C ILE A 345 2.47 0.83 7.37
N TYR A 346 3.66 1.25 6.94
CA TYR A 346 4.82 1.29 7.81
C TYR A 346 5.13 2.72 8.23
N SER A 347 5.34 2.90 9.54
CA SER A 347 5.92 4.14 10.05
C SER A 347 7.38 4.22 9.60
N GLY A 348 7.79 5.38 9.13
CA GLY A 348 9.18 5.63 8.79
C GLY A 348 10.05 5.71 10.06
N SER A 349 11.32 5.44 9.90
CA SER A 349 12.32 5.59 10.94
C SER A 349 12.92 7.01 10.91
N ALA A 350 13.37 7.47 12.07
CA ALA A 350 14.11 8.72 12.19
C ALA A 350 15.39 8.69 11.32
N ASP A 351 16.05 7.53 11.26
CA ASP A 351 17.35 7.39 10.60
C ASP A 351 17.28 7.43 9.07
N LEU A 352 16.11 7.10 8.51
CA LEU A 352 15.86 7.06 7.08
C LEU A 352 15.04 8.27 6.62
N CYS A 353 15.14 9.40 7.33
CA CYS A 353 14.51 10.65 6.93
C CYS A 353 15.28 11.34 5.79
N VAL A 354 14.55 11.69 4.74
CA VAL A 354 15.08 12.40 3.57
C VAL A 354 14.33 13.69 3.33
N SER A 355 15.03 14.66 2.77
CA SER A 355 14.45 15.88 2.25
C SER A 355 14.36 15.86 0.74
N PHE A 356 13.22 16.30 0.22
CA PHE A 356 12.97 16.46 -1.20
C PHE A 356 12.00 17.63 -1.42
N LEU A 357 12.31 18.54 -2.34
CA LEU A 357 11.52 19.74 -2.66
C LEU A 357 11.05 20.56 -1.43
N GLY A 358 11.94 20.78 -0.46
CA GLY A 358 11.61 21.54 0.75
C GLY A 358 10.79 20.77 1.80
N LYS A 359 10.42 19.52 1.53
CA LYS A 359 9.60 18.67 2.40
C LYS A 359 10.40 17.49 2.97
N MET A 360 10.07 17.07 4.19
CA MET A 360 10.68 15.93 4.88
C MET A 360 9.80 14.68 4.74
N TYR A 361 10.43 13.57 4.38
CA TYR A 361 9.81 12.26 4.18
C TYR A 361 10.51 11.23 5.08
N CYS A 362 9.74 10.47 5.84
CA CYS A 362 10.25 9.37 6.65
C CYS A 362 10.08 8.05 5.90
N LEU A 363 11.14 7.23 5.84
CA LEU A 363 11.11 5.95 5.11
C LEU A 363 11.26 4.78 6.08
N SER A 364 10.63 3.64 5.77
CA SER A 364 10.54 2.51 6.69
C SER A 364 11.77 1.60 6.65
N SER A 365 12.35 1.40 5.46
CA SER A 365 13.50 0.50 5.25
C SER A 365 14.53 1.10 4.28
N GLU A 366 15.76 0.58 4.30
CA GLU A 366 16.80 0.99 3.34
C GLU A 366 16.39 0.72 1.88
N GLU A 367 15.60 -0.32 1.63
CA GLU A 367 15.04 -0.60 0.31
C GLU A 367 14.10 0.51 -0.16
N THR A 368 13.19 0.97 0.71
CA THR A 368 12.32 2.11 0.41
C THR A 368 13.11 3.42 0.21
N LEU A 369 14.22 3.58 0.92
CA LEU A 369 15.16 4.69 0.72
C LEU A 369 15.81 4.63 -0.66
N LYS A 370 16.28 3.46 -1.10
CA LYS A 370 16.81 3.28 -2.45
C LYS A 370 15.74 3.65 -3.48
N VAL A 371 14.57 3.03 -3.44
CA VAL A 371 13.48 3.30 -4.39
C VAL A 371 13.12 4.79 -4.47
N PHE A 372 12.97 5.46 -3.32
CA PHE A 372 12.66 6.89 -3.28
C PHE A 372 13.80 7.77 -3.81
N SER A 373 15.06 7.37 -3.55
CA SER A 373 16.25 8.09 -4.04
C SER A 373 16.44 7.95 -5.55
N LEU A 374 16.06 6.79 -6.11
CA LEU A 374 16.11 6.52 -7.55
C LEU A 374 15.05 7.37 -8.29
N ASN A 375 13.79 7.30 -7.86
CA ASN A 375 12.72 8.10 -8.44
C ASN A 375 11.57 8.36 -7.44
N PRO A 376 11.47 9.58 -6.89
CA PRO A 376 10.39 9.92 -5.96
C PRO A 376 9.06 10.24 -6.67
N ARG A 377 9.09 10.57 -7.98
CA ARG A 377 7.90 11.03 -8.73
C ARG A 377 6.71 10.07 -8.68
N PRO A 378 6.88 8.73 -8.83
CA PRO A 378 5.77 7.80 -8.85
C PRO A 378 5.02 7.67 -7.52
N CYS A 379 5.58 8.17 -6.40
CA CYS A 379 4.91 8.20 -5.09
C CYS A 379 4.22 9.54 -4.82
N LEU A 380 4.68 10.60 -5.49
CA LEU A 380 4.22 11.97 -5.26
C LEU A 380 3.19 12.43 -6.31
N LEU A 381 3.15 11.78 -7.47
CA LEU A 381 2.16 12.05 -8.53
C LEU A 381 0.85 11.28 -8.29
N PRO A 382 -0.30 11.83 -8.75
CA PRO A 382 -1.60 11.19 -8.61
C PRO A 382 -1.71 9.87 -9.39
N PRO A 383 -2.39 8.83 -8.86
CA PRO A 383 -3.05 8.80 -7.55
C PRO A 383 -2.04 8.68 -6.41
N MET A 384 -1.96 9.71 -5.58
CA MET A 384 -1.06 9.73 -4.43
C MET A 384 -1.50 8.64 -3.46
N PRO A 385 -0.57 7.90 -2.84
CA PRO A 385 -0.93 6.90 -1.84
C PRO A 385 -1.51 7.60 -0.63
N ILE A 386 -2.76 7.30 -0.31
CA ILE A 386 -3.45 7.82 0.88
C ILE A 386 -3.44 6.70 1.91
N PRO A 387 -3.08 6.97 3.18
CA PRO A 387 -3.21 5.97 4.22
C PRO A 387 -4.67 5.48 4.29
N PRO A 388 -4.90 4.16 4.32
CA PRO A 388 -6.26 3.63 4.37
C PRO A 388 -6.92 4.10 5.65
N CYS A 389 -8.10 4.69 5.53
CA CYS A 389 -8.79 5.27 6.68
C CYS A 389 -9.58 4.19 7.41
N LYS A 390 -9.25 3.93 8.69
CA LYS A 390 -10.08 3.12 9.60
C LYS A 390 -10.88 4.05 10.52
N ILE A 391 -12.16 4.21 10.24
CA ILE A 391 -13.01 5.13 11.01
C ILE A 391 -14.15 4.36 11.68
N PHE A 392 -14.36 4.64 12.96
CA PHE A 392 -15.63 4.33 13.64
C PHE A 392 -16.47 5.59 13.74
N ILE A 393 -17.70 5.54 13.21
CA ILE A 393 -18.66 6.63 13.31
C ILE A 393 -19.83 6.14 14.16
N PHE A 394 -20.09 6.83 15.27
CA PHE A 394 -21.21 6.53 16.14
C PHE A 394 -22.01 7.78 16.53
N GLY A 395 -23.26 7.55 16.90
CA GLY A 395 -24.19 8.62 17.27
C GLY A 395 -25.64 8.12 17.33
N PRO A 396 -26.57 8.91 17.86
CA PRO A 396 -27.97 8.53 18.00
C PRO A 396 -28.68 8.38 16.65
N ARG A 397 -29.82 7.68 16.63
CA ARG A 397 -30.63 7.50 15.42
C ARG A 397 -31.05 8.88 14.85
N SER A 398 -31.02 9.02 13.52
CA SER A 398 -31.32 10.27 12.78
C SER A 398 -30.35 11.45 12.98
N SER A 399 -29.15 11.18 13.49
CA SER A 399 -28.04 12.13 13.52
C SER A 399 -27.43 12.43 12.15
N GLY A 400 -27.66 11.58 11.15
CA GLY A 400 -27.00 11.67 9.84
C GLY A 400 -25.66 10.93 9.79
N ARG A 401 -25.37 10.05 10.76
CA ARG A 401 -24.16 9.21 10.76
C ARG A 401 -23.98 8.40 9.48
N THR A 402 -25.01 7.70 9.00
CA THR A 402 -24.92 6.84 7.80
C THR A 402 -24.66 7.66 6.55
N THR A 403 -25.28 8.85 6.44
CA THR A 403 -24.97 9.80 5.36
C THR A 403 -23.52 10.31 5.45
N LEU A 404 -23.01 10.56 6.66
CA LEU A 404 -21.61 10.94 6.87
C LEU A 404 -20.65 9.80 6.52
N CYS A 405 -20.96 8.55 6.90
CA CYS A 405 -20.21 7.36 6.52
C CYS A 405 -20.08 7.24 5.00
N ASN A 406 -21.20 7.41 4.28
CA ASN A 406 -21.21 7.32 2.81
C ASN A 406 -20.40 8.46 2.15
N LEU A 407 -20.55 9.70 2.63
CA LEU A 407 -19.77 10.83 2.12
C LEU A 407 -18.26 10.68 2.39
N MET A 408 -17.90 10.19 3.58
CA MET A 408 -16.51 9.89 3.93
C MET A 408 -15.97 8.73 3.10
N ALA A 409 -16.76 7.68 2.88
CA ALA A 409 -16.39 6.55 2.05
C ALA A 409 -16.18 6.94 0.58
N GLU A 410 -16.95 7.89 0.06
CA GLU A 410 -16.73 8.46 -1.28
C GLU A 410 -15.42 9.24 -1.34
N HIS A 411 -15.18 10.13 -0.36
CA HIS A 411 -13.98 10.97 -0.33
C HIS A 411 -12.67 10.18 -0.12
N PHE A 412 -12.66 9.24 0.82
CA PHE A 412 -11.51 8.40 1.13
C PHE A 412 -11.46 7.10 0.32
N LYS A 413 -12.42 6.88 -0.58
CA LYS A 413 -12.57 5.63 -1.35
C LYS A 413 -12.58 4.37 -0.46
N ALA A 414 -13.15 4.48 0.74
CA ALA A 414 -13.25 3.41 1.74
C ALA A 414 -14.55 2.61 1.59
N LYS A 415 -14.63 1.37 2.09
CA LYS A 415 -15.88 0.57 2.09
C LYS A 415 -16.61 0.83 3.41
N VAL A 416 -17.90 1.19 3.33
CA VAL A 416 -18.74 1.29 4.53
C VAL A 416 -19.15 -0.11 4.94
N VAL A 417 -18.89 -0.46 6.19
CA VAL A 417 -19.37 -1.68 6.83
C VAL A 417 -20.48 -1.23 7.77
N ASP A 418 -21.73 -1.43 7.36
CA ASP A 418 -22.84 -1.25 8.28
C ASP A 418 -22.91 -2.46 9.22
N TYR A 419 -22.64 -2.21 10.50
CA TYR A 419 -22.70 -3.24 11.52
C TYR A 419 -24.10 -3.86 11.64
N ALA A 420 -25.16 -3.10 11.40
CA ALA A 420 -26.52 -3.63 11.46
C ALA A 420 -26.83 -4.58 10.30
N GLU A 421 -26.39 -4.27 9.09
CA GLU A 421 -26.75 -5.06 7.89
C GLU A 421 -25.84 -6.27 7.68
N VAL A 422 -24.55 -6.18 8.04
CA VAL A 422 -23.60 -7.24 7.72
C VAL A 422 -23.45 -8.23 8.87
N VAL A 423 -23.46 -7.70 10.10
CA VAL A 423 -23.12 -8.48 11.28
C VAL A 423 -24.38 -9.04 11.96
N GLN A 424 -25.48 -8.29 12.07
CA GLN A 424 -26.71 -8.78 12.72
C GLN A 424 -27.38 -9.98 12.02
N PRO A 425 -27.47 -10.08 10.68
CA PRO A 425 -28.11 -11.23 10.05
C PRO A 425 -27.32 -12.54 10.23
N ARG A 426 -25.99 -12.48 10.16
CA ARG A 426 -25.13 -13.63 10.48
C ARG A 426 -25.30 -14.06 11.94
N PHE A 427 -25.58 -13.11 12.84
CA PHE A 427 -25.95 -13.40 14.23
C PHE A 427 -27.33 -14.04 14.37
N ASP A 428 -28.33 -13.53 13.66
CA ASP A 428 -29.69 -14.08 13.70
C ASP A 428 -29.72 -15.51 13.13
N GLU A 429 -28.95 -15.80 12.08
CA GLU A 429 -28.77 -17.16 11.54
C GLU A 429 -28.05 -18.10 12.52
N ALA A 430 -26.99 -17.63 13.18
CA ALA A 430 -26.30 -18.39 14.23
C ALA A 430 -27.22 -18.65 15.43
N ARG A 431 -28.10 -17.70 15.77
CA ARG A 431 -29.12 -17.86 16.81
C ARG A 431 -30.17 -18.89 16.39
N GLU A 432 -30.64 -18.83 15.15
CA GLU A 432 -31.62 -19.79 14.63
C GLU A 432 -31.07 -21.22 14.61
N THR A 433 -29.81 -21.41 14.24
CA THR A 433 -29.18 -22.74 14.24
C THR A 433 -29.05 -23.31 15.65
N LEU A 434 -28.63 -22.50 16.62
CA LEU A 434 -28.61 -22.89 18.03
C LEU A 434 -30.01 -23.22 18.56
N ILE A 435 -31.03 -22.44 18.19
CA ILE A 435 -32.42 -22.74 18.55
C ILE A 435 -32.86 -24.06 17.91
N LYS A 436 -32.50 -24.32 16.64
CA LYS A 436 -32.82 -25.59 15.96
C LYS A 436 -32.13 -26.78 16.63
N ASP A 437 -30.89 -26.65 17.07
CA ASP A 437 -30.16 -27.74 17.71
C ASP A 437 -30.64 -27.99 19.15
N THR A 438 -30.94 -26.94 19.92
CA THR A 438 -31.60 -27.08 21.22
C THR A 438 -32.98 -27.73 21.10
N ILE A 439 -33.77 -27.40 20.06
CA ILE A 439 -35.04 -28.08 19.78
C ILE A 439 -34.79 -29.57 19.50
N LYS A 440 -33.77 -29.95 18.72
CA LYS A 440 -33.44 -31.37 18.47
C LYS A 440 -33.01 -32.11 19.73
N GLU A 441 -32.24 -31.48 20.61
CA GLU A 441 -31.84 -32.08 21.88
C GLU A 441 -33.04 -32.26 22.82
N VAL A 442 -33.91 -31.25 22.90
CA VAL A 442 -35.15 -31.31 23.69
C VAL A 442 -36.12 -32.34 23.13
N THR A 443 -36.30 -32.44 21.82
CA THR A 443 -37.17 -33.46 21.21
C THR A 443 -36.66 -34.86 21.52
N ASN A 444 -35.34 -35.10 21.39
CA ASN A 444 -34.73 -36.39 21.69
C ASN A 444 -34.85 -36.78 23.17
N THR A 445 -34.62 -35.82 24.08
CA THR A 445 -34.77 -36.06 25.52
C THR A 445 -36.24 -36.27 25.92
N ALA A 446 -37.18 -35.52 25.32
CA ALA A 446 -38.61 -35.70 25.52
C ALA A 446 -39.10 -37.07 25.01
N ILE A 447 -38.70 -37.49 23.80
CA ILE A 447 -39.03 -38.81 23.25
C ILE A 447 -38.50 -39.92 24.16
N LYS A 448 -37.26 -39.77 24.67
CA LYS A 448 -36.67 -40.74 25.60
C LYS A 448 -37.45 -40.82 26.92
N ASN A 449 -37.79 -39.68 27.51
CA ASN A 449 -38.55 -39.60 28.76
C ASN A 449 -39.96 -40.20 28.63
N VAL A 450 -40.66 -39.91 27.52
CA VAL A 450 -42.00 -40.46 27.25
C VAL A 450 -41.94 -41.97 26.98
N LYS A 451 -40.95 -42.44 26.21
CA LYS A 451 -40.74 -43.89 25.98
C LYS A 451 -40.43 -44.64 27.27
N GLU A 452 -39.57 -44.11 28.12
CA GLU A 452 -39.25 -44.71 29.43
C GLU A 452 -40.48 -44.79 30.34
N ARG A 453 -41.31 -43.73 30.35
CA ARG A 453 -42.56 -43.69 31.13
C ARG A 453 -43.59 -44.72 30.64
N LEU A 454 -43.83 -44.81 29.33
CA LEU A 454 -44.74 -45.79 28.74
C LEU A 454 -44.27 -47.23 28.96
N LEU A 455 -42.96 -47.47 28.90
CA LEU A 455 -42.37 -48.77 29.24
C LEU A 455 -42.56 -49.12 30.72
N MET A 456 -42.47 -48.16 31.64
CA MET A 456 -42.79 -48.37 33.05
C MET A 456 -44.27 -48.67 33.29
N GLU A 457 -45.19 -47.98 32.58
CA GLU A 457 -46.63 -48.24 32.66
C GLU A 457 -47.03 -49.60 32.07
N LEU A 458 -46.37 -50.05 31.01
CA LEU A 458 -46.55 -51.40 30.48
C LEU A 458 -46.01 -52.47 31.44
N ARG A 459 -44.88 -52.20 32.12
CA ARG A 459 -44.35 -53.08 33.17
C ARG A 459 -45.28 -53.17 34.37
N SER A 460 -45.88 -52.06 34.81
CA SER A 460 -46.85 -52.06 35.91
C SER A 460 -48.17 -52.74 35.54
N LYS A 461 -48.66 -52.57 34.30
CA LYS A 461 -49.83 -53.31 33.77
C LYS A 461 -49.58 -54.81 33.65
N LYS A 462 -48.37 -55.24 33.27
CA LYS A 462 -47.98 -56.67 33.24
C LYS A 462 -47.81 -57.28 34.64
N GLN A 463 -47.50 -56.49 35.67
CA GLN A 463 -47.46 -56.95 37.06
C GLN A 463 -48.84 -57.02 37.73
N ALA A 464 -49.85 -56.33 37.20
CA ALA A 464 -51.23 -56.39 37.69
C ALA A 464 -52.02 -57.61 37.15
N THR A 465 -51.52 -58.31 36.12
CA THR A 465 -52.19 -59.43 35.45
C THR A 465 -51.30 -60.68 35.37
N ALA A 466 -50.92 -61.25 36.51
CA ALA A 466 -50.46 -62.65 36.59
C ALA A 466 -50.61 -63.24 38.01
N PRO A 467 -51.26 -64.41 38.19
CA PRO A 467 -51.27 -65.14 39.44
C PRO A 467 -50.01 -66.03 39.60
N SER A 468 -49.68 -66.26 40.87
CA SER A 468 -48.49 -66.89 41.43
C SER A 468 -48.09 -68.27 40.88
N SER A 469 -46.79 -68.42 40.56
CA SER A 469 -46.07 -69.68 40.80
C SER A 469 -44.63 -69.39 41.26
N GLN A 470 -44.38 -69.64 42.54
CA GLN A 470 -43.07 -69.59 43.20
C GLN A 470 -42.32 -70.90 42.96
N LYS A 471 -40.99 -70.84 42.70
CA LYS A 471 -40.00 -71.76 43.30
C LYS A 471 -38.60 -71.13 43.40
N TYR A 472 -38.15 -70.99 44.66
CA TYR A 472 -36.79 -71.11 45.24
C TYR A 472 -35.62 -70.36 44.57
N SER A 473 -35.16 -69.21 45.09
CA SER A 473 -34.27 -68.95 46.27
C SER A 473 -32.85 -69.50 46.07
N SER A 474 -31.79 -68.67 46.00
CA SER A 474 -31.02 -68.08 47.12
C SER A 474 -29.82 -67.31 46.50
N LEU A 475 -29.12 -66.32 47.04
CA LEU A 475 -29.16 -65.51 48.26
C LEU A 475 -28.28 -64.25 47.98
N ASP A 476 -28.83 -63.08 48.25
CA ASP A 476 -28.28 -61.82 48.79
C ASP A 476 -26.76 -61.46 48.81
N ILE A 477 -26.49 -60.26 48.24
CA ILE A 477 -25.78 -59.05 48.75
C ILE A 477 -24.36 -59.16 49.36
N LEU A 478 -23.34 -58.49 48.78
CA LEU A 478 -22.74 -57.19 49.21
C LEU A 478 -21.36 -56.93 48.58
N ASP A 479 -21.25 -55.74 47.99
CA ASP A 479 -20.13 -54.78 47.89
C ASP A 479 -18.69 -55.23 48.17
N GLU A 480 -17.78 -54.86 47.27
CA GLU A 480 -16.88 -53.69 47.39
C GLU A 480 -15.85 -53.80 46.26
N ASP A 481 -15.49 -52.69 45.59
CA ASP A 481 -14.09 -52.26 45.72
C ASP A 481 -13.77 -50.89 45.14
N LYS A 482 -12.84 -50.25 45.86
CA LYS A 482 -12.25 -48.93 45.66
C LYS A 482 -11.00 -48.97 44.79
N THR A 483 -10.90 -47.95 43.93
CA THR A 483 -9.72 -47.17 43.49
C THR A 483 -8.28 -47.66 43.69
N ARG A 484 -7.47 -47.62 42.60
CA ARG A 484 -6.29 -46.71 42.46
C ARG A 484 -5.59 -46.74 41.07
N SER A 485 -5.53 -45.56 40.45
CA SER A 485 -4.42 -44.81 39.78
C SER A 485 -3.31 -45.47 38.92
N ASP A 486 -3.11 -44.82 37.75
CA ASP A 486 -1.89 -44.37 37.00
C ASP A 486 -0.88 -45.42 36.47
N TYR A 487 -0.07 -45.28 35.39
CA TYR A 487 0.39 -44.24 34.42
C TYR A 487 0.61 -44.97 33.04
N THR A 488 0.87 -44.42 31.84
CA THR A 488 2.03 -43.63 31.31
C THR A 488 1.84 -43.32 29.80
N LEU A 489 2.66 -42.40 29.28
CA LEU A 489 2.72 -41.67 28.00
C LEU A 489 3.58 -42.31 26.84
N VAL A 490 3.27 -41.94 25.57
CA VAL A 490 4.14 -41.44 24.44
C VAL A 490 4.79 -42.35 23.33
N ASP A 491 4.58 -41.89 22.07
CA ASP A 491 5.25 -41.92 20.72
C ASP A 491 5.75 -43.19 19.97
N VAL A 492 5.44 -43.29 18.65
CA VAL A 492 6.29 -42.97 17.44
C VAL A 492 5.68 -43.55 16.12
N ASP A 493 5.73 -42.74 15.06
CA ASP A 493 5.53 -42.87 13.58
C ASP A 493 5.51 -44.25 12.84
N ARG A 494 4.86 -44.29 11.66
CA ARG A 494 5.44 -44.15 10.29
C ARG A 494 4.76 -45.01 9.20
N ASP A 495 4.47 -44.35 8.08
CA ASP A 495 4.40 -44.83 6.69
C ASP A 495 3.58 -46.07 6.29
N GLY A 496 2.76 -45.85 5.25
CA GLY A 496 2.91 -46.69 4.05
C GLY A 496 1.72 -47.56 3.66
N LYS A 497 0.82 -46.94 2.90
CA LYS A 497 0.31 -47.45 1.60
C LYS A 497 -0.45 -48.79 1.51
N GLU A 498 -1.53 -48.65 0.75
CA GLU A 498 -1.88 -49.42 -0.45
C GLU A 498 -3.00 -50.46 -0.40
N ASN A 499 -3.85 -50.29 -1.43
CA ASN A 499 -4.55 -51.27 -2.26
C ASN A 499 -5.92 -51.76 -1.77
N ILE A 500 -7.04 -51.33 -2.41
CA ILE A 500 -7.52 -51.46 -3.81
C ILE A 500 -8.16 -52.84 -4.08
N TYR A 501 -9.29 -52.75 -4.79
CA TYR A 501 -10.10 -53.73 -5.53
C TYR A 501 -11.41 -54.12 -4.82
N GLY A 502 -12.59 -53.99 -5.41
CA GLY A 502 -12.94 -53.61 -6.78
C GLY A 502 -14.15 -54.40 -7.28
N SER A 503 -15.06 -53.69 -7.96
CA SER A 503 -15.99 -54.16 -8.99
C SER A 503 -17.35 -54.79 -8.61
N TYR A 504 -18.38 -53.98 -8.84
CA TYR A 504 -19.72 -54.25 -9.43
C TYR A 504 -19.80 -55.37 -10.49
N PRO A 505 -20.99 -55.66 -11.10
CA PRO A 505 -22.37 -55.72 -10.59
C PRO A 505 -23.14 -56.98 -11.12
N GLY A 506 -24.38 -57.20 -10.65
CA GLY A 506 -25.32 -58.09 -11.35
C GLY A 506 -26.65 -58.28 -10.63
N MET A 507 -27.69 -57.54 -11.05
CA MET A 507 -29.09 -57.98 -10.95
C MET A 507 -29.39 -58.91 -12.14
N PRO A 508 -30.39 -59.83 -12.13
CA PRO A 508 -31.80 -59.43 -11.97
C PRO A 508 -32.86 -60.48 -11.49
N LEU A 509 -34.02 -59.95 -11.07
CA LEU A 509 -35.42 -60.42 -11.27
C LEU A 509 -36.12 -61.53 -10.41
N LEU A 510 -37.30 -61.11 -9.90
CA LEU A 510 -38.64 -61.74 -9.88
C LEU A 510 -38.86 -63.10 -9.19
N PHE A 511 -39.68 -63.15 -8.13
CA PHE A 511 -41.13 -63.44 -8.19
C PHE A 511 -41.74 -63.49 -6.76
N THR A 512 -42.94 -62.95 -6.63
CA THR A 512 -43.90 -62.99 -5.52
C THR A 512 -44.28 -64.39 -5.05
N PHE A 513 -44.52 -64.61 -3.74
CA PHE A 513 -45.86 -64.79 -3.13
C PHE A 513 -45.84 -65.33 -1.68
N LEU A 514 -46.82 -64.83 -0.90
CA LEU A 514 -47.51 -65.42 0.28
C LEU A 514 -46.93 -65.26 1.69
N THR A 515 -47.52 -64.31 2.43
CA THR A 515 -47.74 -64.36 3.89
C THR A 515 -48.69 -65.50 4.27
N PRO A 516 -48.58 -66.09 5.48
CA PRO A 516 -49.47 -65.70 6.60
C PRO A 516 -48.74 -65.78 7.98
N VAL A 517 -49.17 -65.29 9.16
CA VAL A 517 -50.24 -64.46 9.74
C VAL A 517 -49.88 -64.33 11.25
N SER A 518 -50.10 -63.14 11.86
CA SER A 518 -50.27 -62.82 13.32
C SER A 518 -49.15 -63.19 14.31
N THR A 519 -48.79 -62.45 15.36
CA THR A 519 -49.31 -61.24 16.05
C THR A 519 -48.25 -60.92 17.12
N GLU A 520 -47.73 -59.69 17.19
CA GLU A 520 -47.12 -59.16 18.43
C GLU A 520 -47.57 -57.71 18.61
N ASP A 521 -47.98 -57.42 19.84
CA ASP A 521 -48.65 -56.20 20.27
C ASP A 521 -47.85 -54.93 19.98
N SER A 522 -48.45 -54.03 19.20
CA SER A 522 -47.91 -52.72 18.86
C SER A 522 -47.82 -51.81 20.08
N ILE A 523 -46.61 -51.51 20.52
CA ILE A 523 -46.34 -50.22 21.15
C ILE A 523 -46.45 -49.20 20.02
N GLU A 524 -47.37 -48.25 20.09
CA GLU A 524 -47.37 -47.10 19.17
C GLU A 524 -46.00 -46.43 19.24
N GLU A 525 -45.32 -46.31 18.10
CA GLU A 525 -44.05 -45.61 18.01
C GLU A 525 -44.26 -44.16 18.49
N VAL A 526 -43.69 -43.81 19.64
CA VAL A 526 -43.69 -42.42 20.13
C VAL A 526 -42.88 -41.59 19.14
N ASN A 527 -43.59 -40.91 18.26
CA ASN A 527 -43.07 -40.04 17.23
C ASN A 527 -43.24 -38.57 17.66
N GLU A 528 -42.63 -37.65 16.91
CA GLU A 528 -42.55 -36.21 17.20
C GLU A 528 -43.91 -35.50 17.37
N THR A 529 -45.02 -36.15 17.00
CA THR A 529 -46.38 -35.64 17.08
C THR A 529 -47.12 -35.97 18.38
N HIS A 530 -46.46 -36.63 19.35
CA HIS A 530 -47.09 -36.96 20.63
C HIS A 530 -47.37 -35.70 21.48
N PRO A 531 -48.59 -35.53 22.04
CA PRO A 531 -49.02 -34.28 22.68
C PRO A 531 -48.16 -33.84 23.87
N GLU A 532 -47.58 -34.78 24.62
CA GLU A 532 -46.65 -34.46 25.72
C GLU A 532 -45.27 -33.96 25.23
N VAL A 533 -44.81 -34.45 24.07
CA VAL A 533 -43.55 -34.00 23.45
C VAL A 533 -43.74 -32.58 22.92
N LEU A 534 -44.89 -32.29 22.30
CA LEU A 534 -45.26 -30.94 21.85
C LEU A 534 -45.34 -29.94 22.99
N PHE A 535 -45.86 -30.33 24.16
CA PHE A 535 -45.90 -29.46 25.34
C PHE A 535 -44.51 -29.12 25.87
N MET A 536 -43.59 -30.10 25.94
CA MET A 536 -42.19 -29.85 26.36
C MET A 536 -41.44 -28.97 25.36
N ILE A 537 -41.73 -29.10 24.06
CA ILE A 537 -41.19 -28.23 23.01
C ILE A 537 -41.76 -26.81 23.13
N GLU A 538 -43.06 -26.64 23.36
CA GLU A 538 -43.68 -25.32 23.50
C GLU A 538 -43.21 -24.57 24.76
N ASP A 539 -43.04 -25.26 25.88
CA ASP A 539 -42.57 -24.66 27.13
C ASP A 539 -41.09 -24.24 27.04
N THR A 540 -40.24 -25.07 26.43
CA THR A 540 -38.84 -24.72 26.18
C THR A 540 -38.70 -23.59 25.15
N LEU A 541 -39.57 -23.53 24.13
CA LEU A 541 -39.64 -22.40 23.20
C LEU A 541 -40.06 -21.08 23.86
N ARG A 542 -40.94 -21.13 24.87
CA ARG A 542 -41.29 -19.94 25.68
C ARG A 542 -40.10 -19.48 26.52
N GLN A 543 -39.45 -20.41 27.21
CA GLN A 543 -38.26 -20.11 28.03
C GLN A 543 -37.08 -19.60 27.18
N ALA A 544 -36.87 -20.14 25.99
CA ALA A 544 -35.84 -19.70 25.05
C ALA A 544 -36.13 -18.33 24.42
N LYS A 545 -37.40 -17.91 24.33
CA LYS A 545 -37.79 -16.56 23.90
C LYS A 545 -37.59 -15.52 25.00
N ASP A 546 -37.76 -15.93 26.27
CA ASP A 546 -37.62 -15.04 27.43
C ASP A 546 -36.17 -14.92 27.93
N LEU A 547 -35.29 -15.86 27.56
CA LEU A 547 -33.85 -15.72 27.76
C LEU A 547 -33.29 -14.67 26.78
N ASN A 548 -33.04 -13.46 27.29
CA ASN A 548 -32.19 -12.46 26.62
C ASN A 548 -30.78 -13.04 26.47
N PHE A 549 -30.54 -13.72 25.35
CA PHE A 549 -29.24 -14.29 24.99
C PHE A 549 -28.32 -13.14 24.53
N GLU A 550 -27.82 -12.33 25.45
CA GLU A 550 -26.68 -11.44 25.18
C GLU A 550 -25.46 -12.34 24.95
N GLN A 551 -25.14 -12.61 23.69
CA GLN A 551 -23.95 -13.38 23.35
C GLN A 551 -22.69 -12.65 23.83
N PRO A 552 -21.63 -13.38 24.23
CA PRO A 552 -20.37 -12.76 24.64
C PRO A 552 -19.80 -11.91 23.50
N PHE A 553 -19.39 -10.68 23.83
CA PHE A 553 -18.85 -9.68 22.90
C PHE A 553 -17.68 -10.20 22.04
N GLU A 554 -17.01 -11.26 22.47
CA GLU A 554 -15.98 -11.98 21.72
C GLU A 554 -16.48 -12.48 20.34
N LYS A 555 -17.68 -13.07 20.25
CA LYS A 555 -18.22 -13.52 18.96
C LYS A 555 -18.52 -12.35 18.02
N HIS A 556 -18.96 -11.21 18.58
CA HIS A 556 -19.13 -9.95 17.84
C HIS A 556 -17.83 -9.45 17.23
N THR A 557 -16.71 -9.66 17.91
CA THR A 557 -15.39 -9.31 17.38
C THR A 557 -14.90 -10.25 16.28
N GLU A 558 -15.16 -11.55 16.41
CA GLU A 558 -14.72 -12.54 15.42
C GLU A 558 -15.44 -12.38 14.08
N LEU A 559 -16.77 -12.20 14.10
CA LEU A 559 -17.52 -11.95 12.87
C LEU A 559 -17.14 -10.62 12.21
N LEU A 560 -16.90 -9.57 13.00
CA LEU A 560 -16.43 -8.30 12.43
C LEU A 560 -15.04 -8.44 11.82
N GLU A 561 -14.15 -9.25 12.41
CA GLU A 561 -12.83 -9.55 11.87
C GLU A 561 -12.94 -10.27 10.52
N GLU A 562 -13.81 -11.27 10.39
CA GLU A 562 -14.08 -11.96 9.14
C GLU A 562 -14.61 -11.01 8.06
N VAL A 563 -15.59 -10.17 8.42
CA VAL A 563 -16.16 -9.16 7.50
C VAL A 563 -15.10 -8.16 7.06
N ILE A 564 -14.24 -7.70 7.99
CA ILE A 564 -13.14 -6.80 7.64
C ILE A 564 -12.14 -7.51 6.71
N LYS A 565 -11.85 -8.79 6.92
CA LYS A 565 -11.00 -9.59 6.02
C LYS A 565 -11.62 -9.66 4.61
N GLU A 566 -12.89 -10.02 4.49
CA GLU A 566 -13.64 -10.01 3.21
C GLU A 566 -13.57 -8.63 2.54
N VAL A 567 -13.82 -7.55 3.29
CA VAL A 567 -13.74 -6.16 2.81
C VAL A 567 -12.33 -5.81 2.33
N THR A 568 -11.29 -6.25 3.02
CA THR A 568 -9.90 -6.01 2.60
C THR A 568 -9.52 -6.79 1.34
N GLU A 569 -10.08 -7.98 1.14
CA GLU A 569 -9.87 -8.76 -0.09
C GLU A 569 -10.59 -8.12 -1.29
N ASP A 570 -11.84 -7.71 -1.11
CA ASP A 570 -12.64 -7.01 -2.13
C ASP A 570 -12.00 -5.68 -2.55
N ASN A 571 -11.39 -4.96 -1.60
CA ASN A 571 -10.82 -3.64 -1.83
C ASN A 571 -9.70 -3.64 -2.90
N LYS A 572 -9.08 -4.79 -3.20
CA LYS A 572 -8.06 -4.94 -4.25
C LYS A 572 -8.60 -4.65 -5.66
N ASN A 573 -9.89 -4.87 -5.90
CA ASN A 573 -10.50 -4.80 -7.24
C ASN A 573 -11.23 -3.47 -7.53
N ARG A 574 -11.12 -2.49 -6.62
CA ARG A 574 -11.99 -1.30 -6.65
C ARG A 574 -11.64 -0.28 -7.74
N PHE A 575 -10.36 -0.09 -8.01
CA PHE A 575 -9.86 0.74 -9.11
C PHE A 575 -8.44 0.28 -9.52
N PRO A 576 -7.98 0.60 -10.74
CA PRO A 576 -6.62 0.29 -11.18
C PRO A 576 -5.60 0.96 -10.24
N GLY A 577 -4.83 0.16 -9.51
CA GLY A 577 -3.86 0.65 -8.52
C GLY A 577 -4.43 0.87 -7.11
N ALA A 578 -5.55 0.23 -6.75
CA ALA A 578 -6.06 0.26 -5.37
C ALA A 578 -5.05 -0.40 -4.40
N PRO A 579 -4.79 0.22 -3.23
CA PRO A 579 -3.88 -0.35 -2.25
C PRO A 579 -4.39 -1.71 -1.75
N LYS A 580 -3.45 -2.64 -1.51
CA LYS A 580 -3.74 -4.02 -1.08
C LYS A 580 -4.54 -4.09 0.22
N TYR A 581 -4.34 -3.13 1.11
CA TYR A 581 -5.08 -2.95 2.35
C TYR A 581 -5.92 -1.67 2.24
N GLY A 582 -7.21 -1.81 1.93
CA GLY A 582 -8.13 -0.68 1.83
C GLY A 582 -8.66 -0.24 3.20
N GLY A 583 -9.05 1.04 3.29
CA GLY A 583 -9.71 1.58 4.48
C GLY A 583 -11.15 1.10 4.61
N TRP A 584 -11.64 1.01 5.84
CA TRP A 584 -13.01 0.67 6.16
C TRP A 584 -13.60 1.70 7.12
N ILE A 585 -14.89 1.98 6.94
CA ILE A 585 -15.65 2.85 7.84
C ILE A 585 -16.74 1.98 8.44
N VAL A 586 -16.71 1.77 9.75
CA VAL A 586 -17.79 1.04 10.43
C VAL A 586 -18.85 2.03 10.87
N ASP A 587 -20.07 1.85 10.37
CA ASP A 587 -21.24 2.57 10.86
C ASP A 587 -21.78 1.84 12.10
N ASN A 588 -22.12 2.61 13.14
CA ASN A 588 -22.91 2.16 14.27
C ASN A 588 -22.23 1.09 15.16
N CYS A 589 -20.91 1.13 15.27
CA CYS A 589 -20.16 0.26 16.16
C CYS A 589 -18.95 1.03 16.72
N PRO A 590 -18.60 0.90 18.01
CA PRO A 590 -19.17 0.05 19.06
C PRO A 590 -20.15 0.82 19.97
N THR A 591 -21.27 0.21 20.33
CA THR A 591 -22.31 0.82 21.19
C THR A 591 -22.06 0.63 22.68
N ILE A 592 -21.26 -0.36 23.07
CA ILE A 592 -21.02 -0.78 24.45
C ILE A 592 -19.52 -0.78 24.74
N ARG A 593 -19.13 -0.43 25.98
CA ARG A 593 -17.74 -0.36 26.42
C ARG A 593 -17.01 -1.71 26.33
N ASP A 594 -17.67 -2.81 26.65
CA ASP A 594 -17.04 -4.14 26.65
C ASP A 594 -16.70 -4.63 25.22
N LEU A 595 -17.44 -4.13 24.22
CA LEU A 595 -17.13 -4.36 22.81
C LEU A 595 -15.88 -3.58 22.37
N TRP A 596 -15.65 -2.38 22.92
CA TRP A 596 -14.41 -1.62 22.68
C TRP A 596 -13.18 -2.37 23.19
N THR A 597 -13.24 -2.92 24.41
CA THR A 597 -12.12 -3.70 24.96
C THR A 597 -11.83 -4.94 24.12
N ALA A 598 -12.87 -5.65 23.68
CA ALA A 598 -12.70 -6.82 22.84
C ALA A 598 -12.10 -6.47 21.45
N PHE A 599 -12.45 -5.33 20.85
CA PHE A 599 -11.83 -4.88 19.60
C PHE A 599 -10.35 -4.50 19.76
N ILE A 600 -9.97 -3.90 20.89
CA ILE A 600 -8.58 -3.57 21.20
C ILE A 600 -7.76 -4.86 21.34
N ASP A 601 -8.27 -5.84 22.07
CA ASP A 601 -7.60 -7.13 22.30
C ASP A 601 -7.39 -7.92 21.00
N LYS A 602 -8.33 -7.84 20.05
CA LYS A 602 -8.24 -8.45 18.71
C LYS A 602 -7.48 -7.59 17.70
N GLY A 603 -7.04 -6.38 18.05
CA GLY A 603 -6.27 -5.49 17.17
C GLY A 603 -7.08 -4.72 16.11
N ILE A 604 -8.41 -4.66 16.23
CA ILE A 604 -9.31 -3.87 15.36
C ILE A 604 -9.42 -2.45 15.92
N VAL A 605 -8.31 -1.71 15.88
CA VAL A 605 -8.26 -0.34 16.40
C VAL A 605 -8.50 0.65 15.25
N PRO A 606 -9.50 1.55 15.36
CA PRO A 606 -9.70 2.62 14.39
C PRO A 606 -8.64 3.71 14.55
N ASP A 607 -8.28 4.36 13.44
CA ASP A 607 -7.38 5.52 13.46
C ASP A 607 -8.11 6.80 13.92
N LEU A 608 -9.41 6.89 13.61
CA LEU A 608 -10.27 8.02 13.96
C LEU A 608 -11.63 7.55 14.47
N VAL A 609 -12.10 8.21 15.52
CA VAL A 609 -13.41 7.96 16.12
C VAL A 609 -14.24 9.23 16.06
N ILE A 610 -15.38 9.18 15.37
CA ILE A 610 -16.28 10.33 15.19
C ILE A 610 -17.56 10.07 15.96
N SER A 611 -17.85 10.92 16.95
CA SER A 611 -19.09 10.89 17.72
C SER A 611 -20.00 12.05 17.32
N LEU A 612 -21.18 11.74 16.81
CA LEU A 612 -22.24 12.72 16.61
C LEU A 612 -23.06 12.84 17.89
N THR A 613 -23.05 14.02 18.50
CA THR A 613 -23.84 14.34 19.70
C THR A 613 -24.70 15.58 19.44
N ASP A 614 -25.83 15.68 20.15
CA ASP A 614 -26.65 16.89 20.20
C ASP A 614 -26.49 17.51 21.57
N GLY A 615 -25.85 18.68 21.61
CA GLY A 615 -25.65 19.44 22.83
C GLY A 615 -26.84 20.33 23.19
N GLU A 616 -27.84 20.49 22.30
CA GLU A 616 -28.95 21.41 22.50
C GLU A 616 -30.25 20.67 22.86
N ASN A 617 -30.88 21.09 23.97
CA ASN A 617 -32.26 20.72 24.33
C ASN A 617 -32.57 19.20 24.45
N ASN A 618 -31.66 18.39 25.00
CA ASN A 618 -31.88 16.96 25.26
C ASN A 618 -32.40 16.17 24.03
N GLY A 619 -31.88 16.42 22.83
CA GLY A 619 -32.19 15.61 21.66
C GLY A 619 -33.54 15.90 20.98
N LYS A 620 -34.19 17.04 21.29
CA LYS A 620 -35.43 17.46 20.62
C LYS A 620 -35.29 17.53 19.10
N CYS A 621 -34.13 17.93 18.59
CA CYS A 621 -33.87 17.99 17.15
C CYS A 621 -33.89 16.61 16.51
N PHE A 622 -33.29 15.60 17.17
CA PHE A 622 -33.37 14.21 16.71
C PHE A 622 -34.78 13.65 16.77
N LEU A 623 -35.49 13.90 17.87
CA LEU A 623 -36.89 13.47 18.04
C LEU A 623 -37.80 14.09 16.98
N ASN A 624 -37.60 15.37 16.65
CA ASN A 624 -38.37 16.04 15.62
C ASN A 624 -38.06 15.48 14.21
N ARG A 625 -36.78 15.24 13.90
CA ARG A 625 -36.40 14.55 12.65
C ARG A 625 -36.98 13.14 12.55
N MET A 626 -36.94 12.38 13.64
CA MET A 626 -37.54 11.04 13.72
C MET A 626 -39.05 11.08 13.52
N TYR A 627 -39.74 12.01 14.20
CA TYR A 627 -41.18 12.21 14.05
C TYR A 627 -41.54 12.58 12.61
N LEU A 628 -40.83 13.53 11.99
CA LEU A 628 -41.07 13.94 10.61
C LEU A 628 -40.86 12.80 9.61
N ARG A 629 -39.85 11.94 9.81
CA ARG A 629 -39.57 10.80 8.93
C ARG A 629 -40.68 9.75 8.98
N ASN A 630 -41.24 9.50 10.16
CA ASN A 630 -42.26 8.47 10.37
C ASN A 630 -43.67 9.06 10.54
N LYS A 631 -43.87 10.31 10.12
CA LYS A 631 -45.07 11.09 10.41
C LYS A 631 -46.36 10.36 10.02
N SER A 632 -46.40 9.76 8.84
CA SER A 632 -47.58 9.02 8.35
C SER A 632 -47.92 7.80 9.21
N GLU A 633 -46.91 7.06 9.69
CA GLU A 633 -47.11 5.86 10.51
C GLU A 633 -47.51 6.25 11.94
N ILE A 634 -46.90 7.29 12.49
CA ILE A 634 -47.20 7.81 13.82
C ILE A 634 -48.59 8.44 13.83
N ASP A 635 -48.91 9.28 12.84
CA ASP A 635 -50.22 9.93 12.74
C ASP A 635 -51.33 8.87 12.53
N ALA A 636 -51.08 7.80 11.77
CA ALA A 636 -52.01 6.68 11.63
C ALA A 636 -52.24 5.94 12.96
N LYS A 637 -51.17 5.57 13.68
CA LYS A 637 -51.26 4.93 15.01
C LYS A 637 -51.92 5.81 16.05
N VAL A 638 -51.71 7.13 15.97
CA VAL A 638 -52.37 8.11 16.85
C VAL A 638 -53.87 8.21 16.53
N LEU A 639 -54.25 8.23 15.26
CA LEU A 639 -55.65 8.22 14.84
C LEU A 639 -56.35 6.92 15.24
N GLU A 640 -55.67 5.78 15.12
CA GLU A 640 -56.17 4.48 15.56
C GLU A 640 -56.41 4.45 17.08
N ARG A 641 -55.42 4.89 17.88
CA ARG A 641 -55.59 5.03 19.34
C ARG A 641 -56.74 5.97 19.70
N LEU A 642 -56.86 7.12 19.04
CA LEU A 642 -57.95 8.07 19.29
C LEU A 642 -59.31 7.50 18.91
N PHE A 643 -59.37 6.68 17.85
CA PHE A 643 -60.59 6.00 17.44
C PHE A 643 -60.98 4.90 18.43
N GLU A 644 -60.02 4.13 18.93
CA GLU A 644 -60.22 3.15 20.01
C GLU A 644 -60.71 3.82 21.30
N GLU A 645 -60.09 4.93 21.70
CA GLU A 645 -60.53 5.73 22.86
C GLU A 645 -61.94 6.29 22.69
N LEU A 646 -62.31 6.75 21.49
CA LEU A 646 -63.67 7.22 21.18
C LEU A 646 -64.69 6.08 21.20
N GLN A 647 -64.33 4.89 20.71
CA GLN A 647 -65.19 3.71 20.80
C GLN A 647 -65.36 3.21 22.23
N ALA A 648 -64.31 3.26 23.04
CA ALA A 648 -64.38 2.93 24.46
C ALA A 648 -65.32 3.89 25.19
N LYS A 649 -65.18 5.20 24.97
CA LYS A 649 -66.10 6.20 25.55
C LYS A 649 -67.55 6.03 25.12
N LYS A 650 -67.80 5.69 23.85
CA LYS A 650 -69.17 5.40 23.38
C LYS A 650 -69.75 4.15 24.04
N ARG A 651 -68.96 3.10 24.21
CA ARG A 651 -69.37 1.88 24.93
C ARG A 651 -69.67 2.20 26.40
N GLU A 652 -68.81 2.95 27.07
CA GLU A 652 -69.06 3.43 28.44
C GLU A 652 -70.33 4.30 28.53
N GLU A 653 -70.56 5.21 27.57
CA GLU A 653 -71.79 6.04 27.53
C GLU A 653 -73.07 5.23 27.25
N GLU A 654 -72.99 4.21 26.40
CA GLU A 654 -74.08 3.28 26.12
C GLU A 654 -74.37 2.38 27.33
N GLU A 655 -73.34 1.85 28.00
CA GLU A 655 -73.47 1.11 29.25
C GLU A 655 -74.15 1.97 30.33
N ILE A 656 -73.74 3.24 30.48
CA ILE A 656 -74.39 4.20 31.41
C ILE A 656 -75.85 4.49 31.01
N ARG A 657 -76.19 4.52 29.72
CA ARG A 657 -77.58 4.71 29.26
C ARG A 657 -78.44 3.48 29.54
N VAL A 658 -77.93 2.29 29.26
CA VAL A 658 -78.62 1.02 29.52
C VAL A 658 -78.81 0.84 31.03
N GLU A 659 -77.81 1.17 31.84
CA GLU A 659 -77.96 1.20 33.30
C GLU A 659 -79.04 2.19 33.75
N LYS A 660 -79.10 3.39 33.17
CA LYS A 660 -80.16 4.38 33.48
C LYS A 660 -81.56 3.91 33.07
N GLU A 661 -81.71 3.26 31.91
CA GLU A 661 -82.99 2.69 31.47
C GLU A 661 -83.42 1.53 32.36
N LEU A 662 -82.51 0.62 32.72
CA LEU A 662 -82.75 -0.43 33.71
C LEU A 662 -83.14 0.16 35.08
N HIS A 663 -82.53 1.26 35.48
CA HIS A 663 -82.83 1.96 36.74
C HIS A 663 -84.20 2.68 36.71
N LEU A 664 -84.64 3.15 35.54
CA LEU A 664 -85.96 3.72 35.29
C LEU A 664 -87.05 2.64 35.26
N ASP A 665 -86.78 1.48 34.66
CA ASP A 665 -87.70 0.33 34.64
C ASP A 665 -87.84 -0.30 36.04
N GLN A 666 -86.77 -0.32 36.84
CA GLN A 666 -86.84 -0.69 38.26
C GLN A 666 -87.64 0.34 39.10
N GLN A 667 -87.59 1.63 38.75
CA GLN A 667 -88.44 2.65 39.38
C GLN A 667 -89.91 2.58 38.96
N ALA A 668 -90.21 2.16 37.72
CA ALA A 668 -91.58 1.95 37.24
C ALA A 668 -92.25 0.69 37.82
N THR A 669 -91.46 -0.30 38.23
CA THR A 669 -91.94 -1.55 38.85
C THR A 669 -91.88 -1.55 40.39
N GLY A 670 -91.22 -0.57 41.01
CA GLY A 670 -91.02 -0.45 42.46
C GLY A 670 -92.00 0.49 43.18
N GLY A 671 -93.24 0.61 42.69
CA GLY A 671 -94.30 1.40 43.32
C GLY A 671 -95.00 0.69 44.49
N GLU A 672 -94.28 -0.03 45.35
CA GLU A 672 -94.80 -0.53 46.64
C GLU A 672 -93.62 -0.95 47.54
N LEU A 673 -93.06 -0.01 48.29
CA LEU A 673 -92.69 -0.12 49.72
C LEU A 673 -91.78 1.03 50.15
N SER A 674 -92.23 1.66 51.22
CA SER A 674 -91.76 2.87 51.86
C SER A 674 -90.49 2.70 52.71
N VAL A 675 -89.66 3.75 52.69
CA VAL A 675 -89.03 4.43 53.86
C VAL A 675 -87.98 3.67 54.69
N THR A 676 -86.75 4.20 54.70
CA THR A 676 -85.98 4.70 55.88
C THR A 676 -84.58 5.15 55.39
N LEU A 677 -84.21 6.44 55.52
CA LEU A 677 -83.22 6.99 56.49
C LEU A 677 -81.86 6.24 56.43
N SER A 678 -80.66 6.78 56.26
CA SER A 678 -80.02 8.11 56.30
C SER A 678 -78.56 7.83 56.72
N GLU A 679 -77.61 8.61 56.20
CA GLU A 679 -76.23 8.81 56.71
C GLU A 679 -75.08 7.84 56.35
N VAL A 680 -73.89 8.46 56.28
CA VAL A 680 -72.51 7.94 56.34
C VAL A 680 -71.78 7.65 55.01
N GLU A 681 -71.42 8.75 54.34
CA GLU A 681 -70.02 9.19 54.20
C GLU A 681 -68.92 8.22 54.70
N GLN A 682 -68.16 7.57 53.79
CA GLN A 682 -66.69 7.41 53.92
C GLN A 682 -66.01 6.63 52.77
N ARG A 683 -64.85 7.19 52.36
CA ARG A 683 -63.65 6.57 51.73
C ARG A 683 -63.53 6.54 50.20
N ARG A 684 -62.72 7.50 49.71
CA ARG A 684 -61.89 7.44 48.49
C ARG A 684 -61.00 6.18 48.47
N PRO A 685 -60.58 5.74 47.28
CA PRO A 685 -59.18 5.39 47.04
C PRO A 685 -58.52 6.33 46.02
N GLN A 686 -57.23 6.56 46.22
CA GLN A 686 -56.33 7.38 45.42
C GLN A 686 -55.94 6.65 44.12
N ASN A 687 -55.77 7.43 43.04
CA ASN A 687 -55.07 7.05 41.81
C ASN A 687 -53.65 6.51 42.10
N PRO A 688 -53.19 5.46 41.42
CA PRO A 688 -51.77 5.27 41.16
C PRO A 688 -51.34 6.11 39.94
N GLN A 689 -50.20 6.78 40.07
CA GLN A 689 -49.54 7.48 38.97
C GLN A 689 -48.93 6.49 37.96
N PRO A 690 -48.91 6.81 36.66
CA PRO A 690 -48.03 6.14 35.73
C PRO A 690 -46.63 6.78 35.74
N TRP A 691 -45.62 5.92 35.66
CA TRP A 691 -44.20 6.22 35.46
C TRP A 691 -43.93 6.66 34.02
#